data_AF-A0A9E2UUH4-F1
#
_entry.id   AF-A0A9E2UUH4-F1
#
_cell.length_a   1.000
_cell.length_b   1.000
_cell.length_c   1.000
_cell.angle_alpha   90.00
_cell.angle_beta   90.00
_cell.angle_gamma   90.00
#
_symmetry.space_group_name_H-M   'P 1'
#
loop_
_entity.id
_entity.type
_entity.pdbx_description
1 polymer ?
#
loop_
_entity_poly.entity_id
_entity_poly.type
_entity_poly.pdbx_seq_one_letter_code
_entity_poly.pdbx_strand_id
1 'polypeptide(L)'
;LACYEPDIAVVTNIEFDHAEYFADLTALRACFANMLRQVRRVIVYCADDPEALMLCRGHSRGSGLARAVSYGLATTAESSAPAESSAPAEWRAAAIKETAEDISFQVWHGTEKLGVIRLPVPGCHNVLNALAACAAASASGVGFDAMRMGLQSFHPVRRRFERVIAKDDVLVISDYAHHPTEIAATLRTLPCLKRKRWLVVFQPHRFSRTRALACDFAAVLAGVDELILTPVYAASEPMMAGGTSWDLYAHIRRLGKGRTLCAASLVQAWGYVRAALRPGDGLLIMGAGDVEQIACWARAELAERSLAALDPASRVDPASRVDPASRVDPASRVDPACAWAAALRHMQWKSAKFKRKASLANRTTLRVGGIADILTELADEEDLIKLLRWTHANRVPVILLGAGSNVLVSDLGVRGVVVRLADPAFRQIGVDPASRVAPASRVVVGAGASLHALTNRLAEDGLAGLEFLAGIPGTVGGALCMNAGAWGESIGSRVAWVRFLNPDGSGQVAESAALGFGYRHCAGLAGKVVLEVAFNVAPSNQQAVRARMKEILKRRAWLRAWRTRRSGPSAGSVFRNPEGAFAGRLLEKAGMKGRRVGGARVLEEHANVVVTEPGAMASDVRALLEIMRQAVRERSGIELTEEIVGLE
;
A
#
# COMPACT_ATOMS: atom_id res chain seq x y z
N LEU A 1 1.10 -34.01 8.30
CA LEU A 1 2.23 -34.70 7.61
C LEU A 1 2.60 -36.01 8.33
N ALA A 2 2.92 -35.96 9.62
CA ALA A 2 3.36 -37.11 10.41
C ALA A 2 2.38 -38.30 10.54
N CYS A 3 1.14 -38.20 10.05
CA CYS A 3 0.13 -39.27 10.10
C CYS A 3 -0.09 -39.95 8.73
N TYR A 4 0.67 -39.58 7.70
CA TYR A 4 0.57 -40.19 6.38
C TYR A 4 1.53 -41.39 6.28
N GLU A 5 1.05 -42.47 5.65
CA GLU A 5 1.84 -43.67 5.33
C GLU A 5 1.95 -43.87 3.80
N PRO A 6 2.72 -43.04 3.08
CA PRO A 6 2.75 -43.08 1.63
C PRO A 6 3.60 -44.24 1.10
N ASP A 7 3.21 -44.79 -0.06
CA ASP A 7 4.07 -45.72 -0.79
C ASP A 7 5.32 -45.02 -1.36
N ILE A 8 5.13 -43.84 -1.94
CA ILE A 8 6.18 -42.98 -2.48
C ILE A 8 6.03 -41.60 -1.87
N ALA A 9 7.12 -41.07 -1.31
CA ALA A 9 7.18 -39.68 -0.86
C ALA A 9 8.15 -38.89 -1.75
N VAL A 10 7.76 -37.67 -2.12
CA VAL A 10 8.61 -36.72 -2.83
C VAL A 10 8.88 -35.53 -1.90
N VAL A 11 10.13 -35.33 -1.51
CA VAL A 11 10.59 -34.21 -0.69
C VAL A 11 11.28 -33.20 -1.59
N THR A 12 10.56 -32.13 -1.92
CA THR A 12 11.07 -31.08 -2.83
C THR A 12 12.05 -30.13 -2.16
N ASN A 13 11.76 -29.77 -0.92
CA ASN A 13 12.58 -28.95 -0.03
C ASN A 13 12.07 -29.12 1.41
N ILE A 14 12.87 -28.69 2.38
CA ILE A 14 12.43 -28.53 3.77
C ILE A 14 12.92 -27.18 4.25
N GLU A 15 12.00 -26.22 4.38
CA GLU A 15 12.30 -24.86 4.78
C GLU A 15 11.32 -24.40 5.85
N PHE A 16 11.73 -23.40 6.65
CA PHE A 16 10.90 -22.95 7.77
C PHE A 16 9.61 -22.31 7.25
N ASP A 17 8.53 -23.07 7.35
CA ASP A 17 7.19 -22.65 6.99
C ASP A 17 6.20 -23.06 8.09
N HIS A 18 4.98 -22.56 7.99
CA HIS A 18 3.90 -22.80 8.95
C HIS A 18 4.29 -22.40 10.37
N ALA A 19 4.79 -21.17 10.52
CA ALA A 19 5.18 -20.58 11.81
C ALA A 19 4.02 -20.50 12.82
N GLU A 20 2.77 -20.73 12.38
CA GLU A 20 1.60 -20.92 13.23
C GLU A 20 1.58 -22.26 13.99
N TYR A 21 2.31 -23.28 13.50
CA TYR A 21 2.35 -24.63 14.08
C TYR A 21 3.75 -25.05 14.55
N PHE A 22 4.80 -24.58 13.87
CA PHE A 22 6.18 -24.94 14.18
C PHE A 22 6.92 -23.77 14.81
N ALA A 23 7.56 -24.02 15.96
CA ALA A 23 8.35 -23.00 16.65
C ALA A 23 9.60 -22.60 15.85
N ASP A 24 10.21 -23.57 15.17
CA ASP A 24 11.43 -23.40 14.38
C ASP A 24 11.59 -24.51 13.33
N LEU A 25 12.66 -24.42 12.53
CA LEU A 25 13.01 -25.42 11.54
C LEU A 25 13.32 -26.80 12.16
N THR A 26 13.77 -26.86 13.41
CA THR A 26 14.06 -28.14 14.10
C THR A 26 12.78 -28.93 14.35
N ALA A 27 11.73 -28.26 14.82
CA ALA A 27 10.41 -28.87 14.99
C ALA A 27 9.83 -29.37 13.66
N LEU A 28 10.01 -28.60 12.58
CA LEU A 28 9.57 -29.00 11.24
C LEU A 28 10.35 -30.22 10.72
N ARG A 29 11.68 -30.22 10.86
CA ARG A 29 12.55 -31.36 10.50
C ARG A 29 12.11 -32.64 11.22
N ALA A 30 11.76 -32.56 12.50
CA ALA A 30 11.27 -33.71 13.26
C ALA A 30 9.97 -34.28 12.68
N CYS A 31 9.05 -33.42 12.22
CA CYS A 31 7.80 -33.83 11.57
C CYS A 31 8.07 -34.55 10.24
N PHE A 32 8.97 -34.02 9.40
CA PHE A 32 9.42 -34.67 8.17
C PHE A 32 10.10 -36.01 8.44
N ALA A 33 11.03 -36.06 9.39
CA ALA A 33 11.70 -37.30 9.79
C ALA A 33 10.70 -38.38 10.23
N ASN A 34 9.62 -38.00 10.93
CA ASN A 34 8.58 -38.94 11.31
C ASN A 34 7.77 -39.46 10.11
N MET A 35 7.46 -38.60 9.14
CA MET A 35 6.80 -39.00 7.90
C MET A 35 7.70 -39.94 7.07
N LEU A 36 9.00 -39.64 6.97
CA LEU A 36 9.95 -40.43 6.17
C LEU A 36 10.10 -41.86 6.70
N ARG A 37 10.03 -42.07 8.01
CA ARG A 37 10.01 -43.40 8.64
C ARG A 37 8.78 -44.24 8.27
N GLN A 38 7.70 -43.62 7.79
CA GLN A 38 6.43 -44.28 7.44
C GLN A 38 6.32 -44.56 5.93
N VAL A 39 7.31 -44.15 5.13
CA VAL A 39 7.30 -44.39 3.68
C VAL A 39 7.55 -45.87 3.41
N ARG A 40 6.73 -46.49 2.56
CA ARG A 40 6.77 -47.95 2.36
C ARG A 40 7.74 -48.40 1.28
N ARG A 41 7.88 -47.66 0.17
CA ARG A 41 8.69 -48.09 -0.99
C ARG A 41 9.86 -47.15 -1.29
N VAL A 42 9.59 -45.90 -1.66
CA VAL A 42 10.63 -44.98 -2.19
C VAL A 42 10.49 -43.58 -1.63
N ILE A 43 11.61 -42.99 -1.22
CA ILE A 43 11.76 -41.58 -0.89
C ILE A 43 12.51 -40.91 -2.03
N VAL A 44 11.83 -40.06 -2.79
CA VAL A 44 12.46 -39.18 -3.79
C VAL A 44 12.78 -37.85 -3.11
N TYR A 45 14.01 -37.36 -3.23
CA TYR A 45 14.40 -36.11 -2.56
C TYR A 45 15.32 -35.23 -3.40
N CYS A 46 15.17 -33.92 -3.24
CA CYS A 46 16.03 -32.94 -3.89
C CYS A 46 17.40 -32.90 -3.22
N ALA A 47 18.47 -33.16 -3.98
CA ALA A 47 19.85 -33.06 -3.49
C ALA A 47 20.35 -31.62 -3.46
N ASP A 48 19.70 -30.71 -4.19
CA ASP A 48 20.03 -29.28 -4.22
C ASP A 48 19.49 -28.55 -2.97
N ASP A 49 18.56 -29.17 -2.24
CA ASP A 49 18.06 -28.68 -0.95
C ASP A 49 18.87 -29.30 0.20
N PRO A 50 19.62 -28.50 0.99
CA PRO A 50 20.49 -29.02 2.04
C PRO A 50 19.75 -29.84 3.11
N GLU A 51 18.51 -29.46 3.41
CA GLU A 51 17.70 -30.08 4.46
C GLU A 51 17.13 -31.43 4.03
N ALA A 52 16.59 -31.49 2.81
CA ALA A 52 16.15 -32.73 2.19
C ALA A 52 17.32 -33.71 2.02
N LEU A 53 18.48 -33.22 1.55
CA LEU A 53 19.69 -34.02 1.42
C LEU A 53 20.12 -34.61 2.77
N MET A 54 20.19 -33.78 3.81
CA MET A 54 20.60 -34.20 5.15
C MET A 54 19.66 -35.27 5.74
N LEU A 55 18.34 -35.07 5.63
CA LEU A 55 17.34 -35.97 6.23
C LEU A 55 17.15 -37.27 5.44
N CYS A 56 17.25 -37.23 4.12
CA CYS A 56 16.93 -38.39 3.28
C CYS A 56 18.14 -39.30 3.02
N ARG A 57 19.38 -38.78 3.00
CA ARG A 57 20.60 -39.56 2.67
C ARG A 57 20.85 -40.77 3.58
N GLY A 58 20.31 -40.75 4.81
CA GLY A 58 20.44 -41.85 5.77
C GLY A 58 19.58 -43.09 5.44
N HIS A 59 18.66 -43.01 4.49
CA HIS A 59 17.77 -44.11 4.08
C HIS A 59 18.40 -44.95 2.94
N SER A 60 19.67 -45.33 3.11
CA SER A 60 20.45 -46.05 2.12
C SER A 60 20.06 -47.54 2.01
N ARG A 61 20.36 -48.13 0.85
CA ARG A 61 20.07 -49.54 0.51
C ARG A 61 20.55 -50.48 1.62
N GLY A 62 19.65 -51.30 2.16
CA GLY A 62 19.98 -52.36 3.13
C GLY A 62 19.62 -52.06 4.59
N SER A 63 19.08 -50.88 4.90
CA SER A 63 18.70 -50.47 6.27
C SER A 63 17.34 -50.99 6.76
N GLY A 64 16.60 -51.75 5.95
CA GLY A 64 15.21 -52.14 6.22
C GLY A 64 14.19 -50.99 6.04
N LEU A 65 14.66 -49.79 5.67
CA LEU A 65 13.86 -48.61 5.39
C LEU A 65 13.57 -48.45 3.88
N ALA A 66 12.62 -47.60 3.52
CA ALA A 66 12.34 -47.24 2.13
C ALA A 66 13.59 -46.72 1.41
N ARG A 67 13.73 -47.05 0.13
CA ARG A 67 14.88 -46.65 -0.67
C ARG A 67 14.87 -45.14 -0.94
N ALA A 68 15.95 -44.44 -0.62
CA ALA A 68 16.15 -43.06 -1.04
C ALA A 68 16.68 -42.94 -2.49
N VAL A 69 16.12 -42.02 -3.27
CA VAL A 69 16.51 -41.68 -4.64
C VAL A 69 16.66 -40.16 -4.74
N SER A 70 17.85 -39.68 -5.05
CA SER A 70 18.12 -38.25 -5.18
C SER A 70 17.83 -37.72 -6.58
N TYR A 71 17.41 -36.47 -6.66
CA TYR A 71 17.38 -35.70 -7.91
C TYR A 71 17.96 -34.29 -7.71
N GLY A 72 18.49 -33.67 -8.77
CA GLY A 72 19.06 -32.32 -8.68
C GLY A 72 19.52 -31.77 -10.02
N LEU A 73 19.90 -30.49 -10.06
CA LEU A 73 20.59 -29.94 -11.22
C LEU A 73 22.05 -30.40 -11.20
N ALA A 74 22.63 -30.67 -12.38
CA ALA A 74 24.07 -30.90 -12.44
C ALA A 74 24.77 -29.60 -12.00
N THR A 75 25.63 -29.67 -10.98
CA THR A 75 26.48 -28.55 -10.59
C THR A 75 27.28 -28.12 -11.82
N THR A 76 26.94 -26.96 -12.37
CA THR A 76 27.84 -26.26 -13.29
C THR A 76 29.11 -25.99 -12.49
N ALA A 77 30.26 -26.26 -13.09
CA ALA A 77 31.59 -26.20 -12.47
C ALA A 77 32.04 -24.78 -12.01
N GLU A 78 31.11 -23.92 -11.61
CA GLU A 78 31.32 -22.52 -11.19
C GLU A 78 30.83 -22.22 -9.77
N SER A 79 30.51 -23.24 -8.96
CA SER A 79 30.30 -23.07 -7.52
C SER A 79 31.61 -23.30 -6.77
N SER A 80 32.15 -22.24 -6.16
CA SER A 80 33.35 -22.23 -5.32
C SER A 80 33.19 -22.96 -3.97
N ALA A 81 32.44 -24.07 -3.93
CA ALA A 81 32.34 -24.94 -2.77
C ALA A 81 33.34 -26.10 -2.89
N PRO A 82 34.00 -26.53 -1.80
CA PRO A 82 35.08 -27.53 -1.87
C PRO A 82 34.59 -28.88 -2.41
N ALA A 83 35.36 -29.45 -3.33
CA ALA A 83 35.02 -30.58 -4.19
C ALA A 83 35.09 -31.98 -3.53
N GLU A 84 34.86 -32.13 -2.22
CA GLU A 84 35.22 -33.38 -1.52
C GLU A 84 34.09 -34.24 -0.91
N SER A 85 32.78 -33.96 -1.10
CA SER A 85 31.78 -34.78 -0.37
C SER A 85 30.35 -34.95 -0.94
N SER A 86 30.11 -34.92 -2.25
CA SER A 86 28.80 -35.41 -2.73
C SER A 86 28.89 -36.16 -4.05
N ALA A 87 28.46 -37.42 -4.04
CA ALA A 87 28.14 -38.13 -5.27
C ALA A 87 27.02 -37.37 -6.00
N PRO A 88 27.10 -37.24 -7.34
CA PRO A 88 26.07 -36.54 -8.11
C PRO A 88 24.69 -37.19 -7.90
N ALA A 89 23.64 -36.39 -7.91
CA ALA A 89 22.26 -36.87 -7.75
C ALA A 89 21.94 -38.01 -8.74
N GLU A 90 21.14 -38.99 -8.30
CA GLU A 90 20.81 -40.17 -9.12
C GLU A 90 20.04 -39.76 -10.38
N TRP A 91 19.09 -38.82 -10.27
CA TRP A 91 18.44 -38.16 -11.40
C TRP A 91 18.99 -36.75 -11.59
N ARG A 92 19.53 -36.43 -12.75
CA ARG A 92 20.11 -35.10 -13.02
C ARG A 92 19.63 -34.47 -14.31
N ALA A 93 19.51 -33.15 -14.29
CA ALA A 93 19.34 -32.32 -15.48
C ALA A 93 20.64 -31.60 -15.84
N ALA A 94 20.96 -31.55 -17.13
CA ALA A 94 22.09 -30.80 -17.69
C ALA A 94 21.69 -30.13 -19.01
N ALA A 95 22.56 -29.28 -19.56
CA ALA A 95 22.34 -28.58 -20.84
C ALA A 95 20.98 -27.86 -20.89
N ILE A 96 20.63 -27.17 -19.81
CA ILE A 96 19.36 -26.48 -19.65
C ILE A 96 19.32 -25.28 -20.61
N LYS A 97 18.26 -25.21 -21.43
CA LYS A 97 17.97 -24.09 -22.32
C LYS A 97 16.59 -23.56 -21.98
N GLU A 98 16.54 -22.31 -21.54
CA GLU A 98 15.32 -21.63 -21.13
C GLU A 98 14.94 -20.56 -22.15
N THR A 99 13.66 -20.53 -22.52
CA THR A 99 13.04 -19.49 -23.33
C THR A 99 11.91 -18.82 -22.55
N ALA A 100 11.19 -17.89 -23.17
CA ALA A 100 10.02 -17.27 -22.56
C ALA A 100 8.79 -18.20 -22.48
N GLU A 101 8.80 -19.31 -23.22
CA GLU A 101 7.64 -20.20 -23.38
C GLU A 101 7.89 -21.60 -22.85
N ASP A 102 9.15 -22.02 -22.78
CA ASP A 102 9.53 -23.37 -22.40
C ASP A 102 10.91 -23.44 -21.77
N ILE A 103 11.19 -24.61 -21.22
CA ILE A 103 12.53 -25.01 -20.81
C ILE A 103 12.81 -26.42 -21.31
N SER A 104 14.01 -26.65 -21.82
CA SER A 104 14.47 -27.97 -22.26
C SER A 104 15.77 -28.35 -21.57
N PHE A 105 15.94 -29.63 -21.29
CA PHE A 105 17.09 -30.13 -20.53
C PHE A 105 17.34 -31.61 -20.84
N GLN A 106 18.61 -32.00 -20.76
CA GLN A 106 19.05 -33.37 -20.87
C GLN A 106 18.90 -34.08 -19.52
N VAL A 107 18.14 -35.17 -19.49
CA VAL A 107 17.96 -36.03 -18.31
C VAL A 107 18.98 -37.16 -18.30
N TRP A 108 19.51 -37.45 -17.11
CA TRP A 108 20.32 -38.63 -16.84
C TRP A 108 19.80 -39.37 -15.61
N HIS A 109 20.01 -40.68 -15.60
CA HIS A 109 19.80 -41.56 -14.45
C HIS A 109 21.08 -42.35 -14.17
N GLY A 110 21.72 -42.11 -13.03
CA GLY A 110 23.07 -42.62 -12.74
C GLY A 110 24.09 -42.12 -13.76
N THR A 111 24.70 -43.03 -14.51
CA THR A 111 25.61 -42.70 -15.63
C THR A 111 24.92 -42.69 -16.98
N GLU A 112 23.67 -43.15 -17.07
CA GLU A 112 22.94 -43.30 -18.32
C GLU A 112 22.31 -41.99 -18.78
N LYS A 113 22.49 -41.68 -20.07
CA LYS A 113 21.88 -40.52 -20.72
C LYS A 113 20.55 -40.94 -21.34
N LEU A 114 19.43 -40.60 -20.68
CA LEU A 114 18.10 -41.04 -21.11
C LEU A 114 17.58 -40.27 -22.33
N GLY A 115 17.59 -38.94 -22.27
CA GLY A 115 17.12 -38.09 -23.37
C GLY A 115 16.73 -36.68 -22.95
N VAL A 116 16.21 -35.90 -23.89
CA VAL A 116 15.82 -34.50 -23.66
C VAL A 116 14.34 -34.42 -23.32
N ILE A 117 14.03 -33.70 -22.24
CA ILE A 117 12.66 -33.29 -21.90
C ILE A 117 12.50 -31.81 -22.23
N ARG A 118 11.31 -31.44 -22.71
CA ARG A 118 10.88 -30.05 -22.90
C ARG A 118 9.59 -29.86 -22.10
N LEU A 119 9.55 -28.84 -21.26
CA LEU A 119 8.36 -28.44 -20.51
C LEU A 119 7.81 -27.15 -21.14
N PRO A 120 6.49 -27.03 -21.35
CA PRO A 120 5.88 -25.82 -21.89
C PRO A 120 5.71 -24.72 -20.84
N VAL A 121 6.70 -24.59 -19.95
CA VAL A 121 6.81 -23.58 -18.90
C VAL A 121 8.28 -23.23 -18.68
N PRO A 122 8.64 -21.96 -18.44
CA PRO A 122 10.01 -21.58 -18.10
C PRO A 122 10.35 -21.87 -16.62
N GLY A 123 11.61 -21.68 -16.24
CA GLY A 123 12.08 -21.74 -14.85
C GLY A 123 12.77 -23.06 -14.45
N CYS A 124 13.99 -22.96 -13.92
CA CYS A 124 14.76 -24.11 -13.43
C CYS A 124 14.08 -24.88 -12.28
N HIS A 125 13.20 -24.24 -11.51
CA HIS A 125 12.41 -24.93 -10.50
C HIS A 125 11.44 -25.96 -11.12
N ASN A 126 10.94 -25.72 -12.34
CA ASN A 126 10.13 -26.69 -13.07
C ASN A 126 10.96 -27.87 -13.58
N VAL A 127 12.25 -27.67 -13.85
CA VAL A 127 13.18 -28.78 -14.16
C VAL A 127 13.34 -29.70 -12.96
N LEU A 128 13.55 -29.14 -11.76
CA LEU A 128 13.60 -29.91 -10.51
C LEU A 128 12.30 -30.69 -10.26
N ASN A 129 11.14 -30.05 -10.43
CA ASN A 129 9.84 -30.72 -10.30
C ASN A 129 9.68 -31.85 -11.32
N ALA A 130 10.12 -31.65 -12.56
CA ALA A 130 10.07 -32.69 -13.60
C ALA A 130 11.00 -33.87 -13.29
N LEU A 131 12.19 -33.63 -12.74
CA LEU A 131 13.08 -34.70 -12.29
C LEU A 131 12.48 -35.47 -11.12
N ALA A 132 11.86 -34.78 -10.16
CA ALA A 132 11.15 -35.41 -9.05
C ALA A 132 10.02 -36.32 -9.55
N ALA A 133 9.24 -35.84 -10.53
CA ALA A 133 8.19 -36.61 -11.18
C ALA A 133 8.75 -37.82 -11.95
N CYS A 134 9.87 -37.68 -12.66
CA CYS A 134 10.55 -38.79 -13.34
C CYS A 134 11.00 -39.87 -12.34
N ALA A 135 11.63 -39.46 -11.23
CA ALA A 135 12.07 -40.39 -10.20
C ALA A 135 10.90 -41.15 -9.55
N ALA A 136 9.80 -40.46 -9.24
CA ALA A 136 8.59 -41.09 -8.68
C ALA A 136 7.88 -42.02 -9.69
N ALA A 137 7.81 -41.61 -10.96
CA ALA A 137 7.23 -42.42 -12.03
C ALA A 137 8.08 -43.67 -12.30
N SER A 138 9.40 -43.56 -12.22
CA SER A 138 10.34 -44.68 -12.40
C SER A 138 10.18 -45.70 -11.29
N ALA A 139 10.02 -45.24 -10.04
CA ALA A 139 9.67 -46.10 -8.90
C ALA A 139 8.32 -46.82 -9.08
N SER A 140 7.45 -46.31 -9.95
CA SER A 140 6.17 -46.92 -10.31
C SER A 140 6.23 -47.78 -11.58
N GLY A 141 7.41 -47.96 -12.18
CA GLY A 141 7.61 -48.80 -13.37
C GLY A 141 7.29 -48.12 -14.70
N VAL A 142 7.15 -46.79 -14.72
CA VAL A 142 6.91 -46.03 -15.96
C VAL A 142 8.22 -45.89 -16.74
N GLY A 143 8.20 -46.10 -18.06
CA GLY A 143 9.36 -45.91 -18.94
C GLY A 143 9.61 -44.44 -19.30
N PHE A 144 10.86 -44.10 -19.65
CA PHE A 144 11.28 -42.71 -19.93
C PHE A 144 10.49 -42.04 -21.07
N ASP A 145 10.15 -42.77 -22.15
CA ASP A 145 9.36 -42.20 -23.24
C ASP A 145 7.96 -41.77 -22.80
N ALA A 146 7.30 -42.56 -21.95
CA ALA A 146 6.00 -42.19 -21.39
C ALA A 146 6.11 -40.98 -20.44
N MET A 147 7.17 -40.90 -19.63
CA MET A 147 7.45 -39.72 -18.79
C MET A 147 7.65 -38.46 -19.64
N ARG A 148 8.46 -38.57 -20.70
CA ARG A 148 8.74 -37.48 -21.63
C ARG A 148 7.46 -36.98 -22.30
N MET A 149 6.61 -37.87 -22.80
CA MET A 149 5.32 -37.51 -23.39
C MET A 149 4.37 -36.85 -22.36
N GLY A 150 4.33 -37.37 -21.13
CA GLY A 150 3.50 -36.80 -20.06
C GLY A 150 3.96 -35.39 -19.67
N LEU A 151 5.27 -35.18 -19.52
CA LEU A 151 5.83 -33.88 -19.17
C LEU A 151 5.75 -32.86 -20.31
N GLN A 152 5.84 -33.30 -21.58
CA GLN A 152 5.64 -32.45 -22.75
C GLN A 152 4.17 -31.98 -22.91
N SER A 153 3.21 -32.77 -22.43
CA SER A 153 1.77 -32.43 -22.43
C SER A 153 1.31 -31.75 -21.14
N PHE A 154 2.24 -31.43 -20.23
CA PHE A 154 1.93 -30.71 -18.99
C PHE A 154 1.33 -29.34 -19.29
N HIS A 155 0.22 -29.02 -18.64
CA HIS A 155 -0.35 -27.69 -18.65
C HIS A 155 -0.17 -27.08 -17.25
N PRO A 156 0.43 -25.89 -17.12
CA PRO A 156 0.59 -25.26 -15.83
C PRO A 156 -0.76 -25.11 -15.13
N VAL A 157 -0.77 -25.44 -13.84
CA VAL A 157 -1.90 -25.14 -12.96
C VAL A 157 -2.06 -23.62 -12.92
N ARG A 158 -3.31 -23.15 -12.80
CA ARG A 158 -3.58 -21.72 -12.60
C ARG A 158 -2.72 -21.17 -11.48
N ARG A 159 -2.25 -19.94 -11.64
CA ARG A 159 -1.31 -19.27 -10.71
C ARG A 159 0.03 -19.99 -10.53
N ARG A 160 0.52 -20.78 -11.49
CA ARG A 160 1.91 -21.26 -11.49
C ARG A 160 2.60 -20.71 -12.73
N PHE A 161 3.17 -19.51 -12.58
CA PHE A 161 3.71 -18.69 -13.65
C PHE A 161 2.69 -18.49 -14.81
N GLU A 162 1.43 -18.26 -14.46
CA GLU A 162 0.32 -18.13 -15.42
C GLU A 162 0.45 -16.83 -16.20
N ARG A 163 0.54 -16.93 -17.54
CA ARG A 163 0.43 -15.77 -18.43
C ARG A 163 -1.03 -15.34 -18.49
N VAL A 164 -1.40 -14.32 -17.70
CA VAL A 164 -2.78 -13.84 -17.56
C VAL A 164 -3.26 -13.15 -18.84
N ILE A 165 -2.42 -12.27 -19.40
CA ILE A 165 -2.62 -11.59 -20.67
C ILE A 165 -1.29 -11.06 -21.22
N ALA A 166 -1.13 -11.03 -22.54
CA ALA A 166 -0.04 -10.36 -23.23
C ALA A 166 -0.63 -9.51 -24.36
N LYS A 167 -0.57 -8.18 -24.24
CA LYS A 167 -1.21 -7.24 -25.18
C LYS A 167 -0.53 -5.88 -25.12
N ASP A 168 -0.45 -5.19 -26.26
CA ASP A 168 0.11 -3.83 -26.39
C ASP A 168 1.51 -3.67 -25.73
N ASP A 169 2.37 -4.68 -25.94
CA ASP A 169 3.72 -4.80 -25.35
C ASP A 169 3.75 -4.87 -23.81
N VAL A 170 2.63 -5.14 -23.15
CA VAL A 170 2.56 -5.46 -21.71
C VAL A 170 2.34 -6.96 -21.52
N LEU A 171 3.05 -7.53 -20.55
CA LEU A 171 2.90 -8.93 -20.13
C LEU A 171 2.46 -9.00 -18.67
N VAL A 172 1.35 -9.67 -18.39
CA VAL A 172 0.86 -9.91 -17.02
C VAL A 172 1.04 -11.38 -16.66
N ILE A 173 1.68 -11.63 -15.52
CA ILE A 173 1.92 -12.96 -14.95
C ILE A 173 1.32 -13.03 -13.55
N SER A 174 0.61 -14.12 -13.24
CA SER A 174 0.14 -14.47 -11.89
C SER A 174 0.86 -15.71 -11.40
N ASP A 175 1.43 -15.64 -10.20
CA ASP A 175 2.16 -16.74 -9.59
C ASP A 175 1.84 -16.88 -8.08
N TYR A 176 1.57 -18.12 -7.67
CA TYR A 176 1.35 -18.53 -6.30
C TYR A 176 2.72 -18.71 -5.63
N ALA A 177 3.44 -17.61 -5.47
CA ALA A 177 4.68 -17.54 -4.70
C ALA A 177 4.41 -16.71 -3.46
N HIS A 178 4.59 -17.32 -2.30
CA HIS A 178 4.28 -16.72 -1.00
C HIS A 178 5.34 -17.01 0.06
N HIS A 179 6.28 -17.91 -0.22
CA HIS A 179 7.51 -18.12 0.54
C HIS A 179 8.71 -17.44 -0.18
N PRO A 180 9.73 -16.91 0.53
CA PRO A 180 10.89 -16.26 -0.08
C PRO A 180 11.59 -17.09 -1.16
N THR A 181 11.73 -18.40 -0.96
CA THR A 181 12.36 -19.32 -1.93
C THR A 181 11.57 -19.42 -3.24
N GLU A 182 10.24 -19.51 -3.14
CA GLU A 182 9.34 -19.51 -4.30
C GLU A 182 9.43 -18.17 -5.04
N ILE A 183 9.39 -17.05 -4.31
CA ILE A 183 9.51 -15.70 -4.89
C ILE A 183 10.84 -15.55 -5.62
N ALA A 184 11.94 -15.99 -5.02
CA ALA A 184 13.27 -15.93 -5.65
C ALA A 184 13.34 -16.82 -6.91
N ALA A 185 12.67 -17.97 -6.92
CA ALA A 185 12.58 -18.81 -8.12
C ALA A 185 11.82 -18.11 -9.25
N THR A 186 10.69 -17.47 -8.94
CA THR A 186 9.86 -16.73 -9.91
C THR A 186 10.59 -15.50 -10.45
N LEU A 187 11.23 -14.70 -9.58
CA LEU A 187 11.99 -13.52 -9.97
C LEU A 187 13.18 -13.85 -10.88
N ARG A 188 13.85 -14.99 -10.66
CA ARG A 188 14.96 -15.47 -11.51
C ARG A 188 14.54 -15.82 -12.94
N THR A 189 13.26 -16.13 -13.16
CA THR A 189 12.73 -16.41 -14.49
C THR A 189 12.43 -15.13 -15.28
N LEU A 190 12.16 -14.00 -14.62
CA LEU A 190 11.75 -12.76 -15.30
C LEU A 190 12.70 -12.25 -16.41
N PRO A 191 14.05 -12.35 -16.30
CA PRO A 191 14.96 -11.89 -17.35
C PRO A 191 14.74 -12.57 -18.71
N CYS A 192 14.30 -13.83 -18.76
CA CYS A 192 14.08 -14.54 -20.03
C CYS A 192 12.94 -13.94 -20.86
N LEU A 193 12.04 -13.18 -20.22
CA LEU A 193 10.87 -12.55 -20.83
C LEU A 193 11.17 -11.18 -21.47
N LYS A 194 12.40 -10.67 -21.31
CA LYS A 194 12.92 -9.46 -21.96
C LYS A 194 11.98 -8.25 -21.84
N ARG A 195 11.46 -7.98 -20.64
CA ARG A 195 10.69 -6.78 -20.34
C ARG A 195 11.62 -5.63 -19.94
N LYS A 196 11.23 -4.38 -20.17
CA LYS A 196 12.02 -3.19 -19.84
C LYS A 196 11.99 -2.85 -18.35
N ARG A 197 10.88 -3.18 -17.70
CA ARG A 197 10.59 -2.87 -16.29
C ARG A 197 9.58 -3.86 -15.74
N TRP A 198 9.73 -4.25 -14.48
CA TRP A 198 8.78 -5.09 -13.76
C TRP A 198 8.08 -4.34 -12.64
N LEU A 199 6.74 -4.25 -12.72
CA LEU A 199 5.89 -3.91 -11.59
C LEU A 199 5.53 -5.20 -10.88
N VAL A 200 5.85 -5.29 -9.60
CA VAL A 200 5.59 -6.48 -8.79
C VAL A 200 4.57 -6.15 -7.71
N VAL A 201 3.41 -6.80 -7.76
CA VAL A 201 2.42 -6.74 -6.69
C VAL A 201 2.60 -7.96 -5.82
N PHE A 202 2.88 -7.76 -4.53
CA PHE A 202 3.06 -8.85 -3.59
C PHE A 202 2.08 -8.74 -2.41
N GLN A 203 1.32 -9.80 -2.21
CA GLN A 203 0.50 -10.01 -1.02
C GLN A 203 1.16 -11.01 -0.08
N PRO A 204 1.65 -10.57 1.10
CA PRO A 204 2.13 -11.50 2.11
C PRO A 204 0.99 -12.40 2.60
N HIS A 205 1.30 -13.66 2.90
CA HIS A 205 0.33 -14.64 3.39
C HIS A 205 0.67 -15.04 4.82
N ARG A 206 -0.28 -14.80 5.73
CA ARG A 206 -0.18 -14.94 7.20
C ARG A 206 0.73 -13.90 7.86
N PHE A 207 0.32 -13.39 9.02
CA PHE A 207 1.11 -12.45 9.80
C PHE A 207 2.31 -13.16 10.45
N SER A 208 2.10 -14.39 10.93
CA SER A 208 3.12 -15.23 11.56
C SER A 208 4.34 -15.42 10.66
N ARG A 209 4.12 -15.85 9.41
CA ARG A 209 5.16 -16.03 8.38
C ARG A 209 5.80 -14.73 7.98
N THR A 210 5.02 -13.69 7.71
CA THR A 210 5.53 -12.38 7.32
C THR A 210 6.48 -11.82 8.39
N ARG A 211 6.15 -12.03 9.67
CA ARG A 211 7.02 -11.65 10.79
C ARG A 211 8.29 -12.49 10.85
N ALA A 212 8.16 -13.81 10.78
CA ALA A 212 9.28 -14.73 10.94
C ALA A 212 10.31 -14.60 9.81
N LEU A 213 9.86 -14.38 8.59
CA LEU A 213 10.68 -14.34 7.38
C LEU A 213 10.88 -12.92 6.83
N ALA A 214 10.66 -11.89 7.65
CA ALA A 214 10.68 -10.49 7.19
C ALA A 214 12.00 -10.10 6.51
N CYS A 215 13.13 -10.57 7.03
CA CYS A 215 14.46 -10.33 6.45
C CYS A 215 14.63 -11.04 5.11
N ASP A 216 14.17 -12.29 4.99
CA ASP A 216 14.28 -13.08 3.76
C ASP A 216 13.38 -12.53 2.66
N PHE A 217 12.13 -12.19 2.99
CA PHE A 217 11.25 -11.46 2.06
C PHE A 217 11.90 -10.15 1.59
N ALA A 218 12.48 -9.38 2.52
CA ALA A 218 13.13 -8.14 2.15
C ALA A 218 14.33 -8.36 1.21
N ALA A 219 15.14 -9.40 1.46
CA ALA A 219 16.29 -9.74 0.64
C ALA A 219 15.87 -10.08 -0.81
N VAL A 220 14.80 -10.85 -1.00
CA VAL A 220 14.35 -11.28 -2.33
C VAL A 220 13.54 -10.20 -3.06
N LEU A 221 12.74 -9.40 -2.35
CA LEU A 221 11.84 -8.40 -2.96
C LEU A 221 12.52 -7.06 -3.23
N ALA A 222 13.59 -6.70 -2.51
CA ALA A 222 14.22 -5.38 -2.66
C ALA A 222 14.87 -5.14 -4.04
N GLY A 223 15.11 -6.21 -4.82
CA GLY A 223 15.77 -6.11 -6.13
C GLY A 223 14.86 -5.77 -7.31
N VAL A 224 13.55 -5.65 -7.12
CA VAL A 224 12.60 -5.39 -8.21
C VAL A 224 12.52 -3.90 -8.53
N ASP A 225 12.17 -3.55 -9.78
CA ASP A 225 12.12 -2.15 -10.23
C ASP A 225 11.10 -1.34 -9.43
N GLU A 226 9.88 -1.87 -9.30
CA GLU A 226 8.78 -1.25 -8.58
C GLU A 226 7.93 -2.30 -7.85
N LEU A 227 7.92 -2.24 -6.52
CA LEU A 227 7.21 -3.16 -5.64
C LEU A 227 5.99 -2.48 -5.03
N ILE A 228 4.83 -3.14 -5.11
CA ILE A 228 3.59 -2.74 -4.47
C ILE A 228 3.20 -3.83 -3.46
N LEU A 229 3.40 -3.54 -2.17
CA LEU A 229 2.94 -4.41 -1.10
C LEU A 229 1.46 -4.16 -0.83
N THR A 230 0.66 -5.21 -0.78
CA THR A 230 -0.76 -5.13 -0.39
C THR A 230 -0.96 -5.59 1.05
N PRO A 231 -2.13 -5.39 1.68
CA PRO A 231 -2.39 -5.91 3.02
C PRO A 231 -2.21 -7.44 3.08
N VAL A 232 -1.70 -7.92 4.21
CA VAL A 232 -1.46 -9.34 4.47
C VAL A 232 -2.77 -10.12 4.35
N TYR A 233 -2.77 -11.20 3.57
CA TYR A 233 -3.86 -12.16 3.57
C TYR A 233 -3.75 -13.03 4.83
N ALA A 234 -4.62 -12.79 5.80
CA ALA A 234 -4.51 -13.38 7.14
C ALA A 234 -4.74 -14.90 7.18
N ALA A 235 -5.48 -15.47 6.22
CA ALA A 235 -5.81 -16.90 6.18
C ALA A 235 -6.33 -17.43 7.54
N SER A 236 -7.29 -16.70 8.12
CA SER A 236 -7.90 -16.95 9.43
C SER A 236 -7.02 -16.70 10.65
N GLU A 237 -5.83 -16.13 10.50
CA GLU A 237 -5.05 -15.64 11.66
C GLU A 237 -5.66 -14.36 12.23
N PRO A 238 -5.76 -14.24 13.57
CA PRO A 238 -5.99 -12.94 14.17
C PRO A 238 -4.79 -12.03 13.87
N MET A 239 -5.04 -10.74 13.69
CA MET A 239 -3.97 -9.76 13.59
C MET A 239 -3.10 -9.83 14.85
N MET A 240 -1.78 -9.85 14.66
CA MET A 240 -0.81 -9.96 15.75
C MET A 240 0.09 -8.72 15.84
N ALA A 241 1.01 -8.71 16.79
CA ALA A 241 2.06 -7.70 16.86
C ALA A 241 3.17 -8.03 15.86
N GLY A 242 3.36 -7.13 14.91
CA GLY A 242 4.30 -7.28 13.80
C GLY A 242 3.78 -8.23 12.72
N GLY A 243 4.56 -8.35 11.64
CA GLY A 243 4.22 -9.21 10.51
C GLY A 243 3.21 -8.59 9.55
N THR A 244 3.03 -7.28 9.60
CA THR A 244 2.23 -6.54 8.63
C THR A 244 3.05 -6.20 7.38
N SER A 245 2.38 -5.80 6.31
CA SER A 245 3.04 -5.29 5.10
C SER A 245 3.83 -4.00 5.37
N TRP A 246 3.50 -3.26 6.44
CA TRP A 246 4.24 -2.08 6.88
C TRP A 246 5.56 -2.44 7.57
N ASP A 247 5.57 -3.54 8.32
CA ASP A 247 6.81 -4.09 8.87
C ASP A 247 7.73 -4.54 7.74
N LEU A 248 7.19 -5.31 6.79
CA LEU A 248 7.93 -5.77 5.62
C LEU A 248 8.45 -4.58 4.79
N TYR A 249 7.62 -3.54 4.59
CA TYR A 249 8.05 -2.28 3.99
C TYR A 249 9.27 -1.71 4.71
N ALA A 250 9.22 -1.59 6.04
CA ALA A 250 10.33 -1.05 6.82
C ALA A 250 11.61 -1.89 6.67
N HIS A 251 11.50 -3.22 6.58
CA HIS A 251 12.65 -4.10 6.29
C HIS A 251 13.23 -3.86 4.90
N ILE A 252 12.39 -3.84 3.85
CA ILE A 252 12.83 -3.58 2.47
C ILE A 252 13.45 -2.19 2.36
N ARG A 253 12.80 -1.18 2.96
CA ARG A 253 13.23 0.21 2.89
C ARG A 253 14.62 0.43 3.49
N ARG A 254 15.02 -0.34 4.50
CA ARG A 254 16.38 -0.31 5.07
C ARG A 254 17.45 -0.80 4.09
N LEU A 255 17.10 -1.69 3.16
CA LEU A 255 18.05 -2.18 2.14
C LEU A 255 18.31 -1.15 1.03
N GLY A 256 17.47 -0.11 0.90
CA GLY A 256 17.69 1.04 0.03
C GLY A 256 17.61 0.74 -1.48
N LYS A 257 17.06 -0.41 -1.89
CA LYS A 257 16.96 -0.83 -3.29
C LYS A 257 15.52 -0.71 -3.79
N GLY A 258 15.36 -0.33 -5.06
CA GLY A 258 14.08 -0.28 -5.76
C GLY A 258 13.11 0.80 -5.25
N ARG A 259 11.97 0.93 -5.94
CA ARG A 259 10.84 1.76 -5.50
C ARG A 259 9.79 0.86 -4.84
N THR A 260 9.67 0.94 -3.53
CA THR A 260 8.64 0.20 -2.78
C THR A 260 7.51 1.12 -2.36
N LEU A 261 6.28 0.65 -2.54
CA LEU A 261 5.03 1.31 -2.19
C LEU A 261 4.16 0.33 -1.38
N CYS A 262 3.29 0.87 -0.54
CA CYS A 262 2.27 0.10 0.16
C CYS A 262 0.88 0.58 -0.23
N ALA A 263 0.03 -0.38 -0.60
CA ALA A 263 -1.39 -0.18 -0.80
C ALA A 263 -2.15 -0.57 0.46
N ALA A 264 -3.18 0.20 0.79
CA ALA A 264 -4.12 -0.11 1.86
C ALA A 264 -5.19 -1.14 1.44
N SER A 265 -5.34 -1.40 0.14
CA SER A 265 -6.24 -2.42 -0.40
C SER A 265 -5.79 -2.91 -1.78
N LEU A 266 -6.30 -4.06 -2.21
CA LEU A 266 -6.10 -4.57 -3.57
C LEU A 266 -6.63 -3.60 -4.64
N VAL A 267 -7.75 -2.92 -4.35
CA VAL A 267 -8.35 -1.93 -5.26
C VAL A 267 -7.41 -0.75 -5.47
N GLN A 268 -6.80 -0.24 -4.40
CA GLN A 268 -5.83 0.86 -4.49
C GLN A 268 -4.57 0.40 -5.24
N ALA A 269 -4.07 -0.81 -4.97
CA ALA A 269 -2.92 -1.39 -5.68
C ALA A 269 -3.19 -1.47 -7.18
N TRP A 270 -4.34 -2.03 -7.58
CA TRP A 270 -4.72 -2.11 -8.99
C TRP A 270 -4.92 -0.74 -9.63
N GLY A 271 -5.59 0.19 -8.93
CA GLY A 271 -5.79 1.55 -9.41
C GLY A 271 -4.48 2.27 -9.73
N TYR A 272 -3.44 2.01 -8.94
CA TYR A 272 -2.08 2.50 -9.21
C TYR A 272 -1.43 1.77 -10.39
N VAL A 273 -1.36 0.43 -10.34
CA VAL A 273 -0.71 -0.40 -11.37
C VAL A 273 -1.28 -0.08 -12.76
N ARG A 274 -2.61 -0.04 -12.89
CA ARG A 274 -3.29 0.32 -14.13
C ARG A 274 -2.85 1.68 -14.68
N ALA A 275 -2.66 2.67 -13.81
CA ALA A 275 -2.23 4.02 -14.22
C ALA A 275 -0.71 4.11 -14.48
N ALA A 276 0.07 3.19 -13.93
CA ALA A 276 1.52 3.16 -14.02
C ALA A 276 2.06 2.32 -15.19
N LEU A 277 1.28 1.35 -15.68
CA LEU A 277 1.61 0.45 -16.79
C LEU A 277 1.83 1.21 -18.10
N ARG A 278 2.84 0.77 -18.86
CA ARG A 278 3.30 1.33 -20.14
C ARG A 278 3.75 0.20 -21.08
N PRO A 279 3.73 0.43 -22.41
CA PRO A 279 4.31 -0.51 -23.37
C PRO A 279 5.76 -0.89 -23.01
N GLY A 280 6.04 -2.19 -22.95
CA GLY A 280 7.32 -2.78 -22.59
C GLY A 280 7.41 -3.25 -21.13
N ASP A 281 6.41 -2.97 -20.31
CA ASP A 281 6.35 -3.41 -18.91
C ASP A 281 5.95 -4.88 -18.76
N GLY A 282 6.45 -5.51 -17.70
CA GLY A 282 5.90 -6.72 -17.11
C GLY A 282 5.18 -6.40 -15.80
N LEU A 283 4.01 -7.00 -15.58
CA LEU A 283 3.31 -7.03 -14.29
C LEU A 283 3.39 -8.44 -13.72
N LEU A 284 4.01 -8.59 -12.56
CA LEU A 284 4.03 -9.83 -11.81
C LEU A 284 3.14 -9.70 -10.58
N ILE A 285 2.16 -10.59 -10.45
CA ILE A 285 1.23 -10.65 -9.32
C ILE A 285 1.59 -11.89 -8.50
N MET A 286 2.02 -11.69 -7.27
CA MET A 286 2.48 -12.74 -6.36
C MET A 286 1.76 -12.70 -5.02
N GLY A 287 1.66 -13.88 -4.43
CA GLY A 287 1.10 -14.09 -3.10
C GLY A 287 0.11 -15.23 -3.09
N ALA A 288 -0.41 -15.49 -1.90
CA ALA A 288 -1.46 -16.46 -1.68
C ALA A 288 -2.72 -15.74 -1.20
N GLY A 289 -3.89 -16.33 -1.48
CA GLY A 289 -5.17 -15.70 -1.16
C GLY A 289 -5.75 -14.90 -2.32
N ASP A 290 -6.22 -13.69 -2.01
CA ASP A 290 -7.18 -12.92 -2.79
C ASP A 290 -6.56 -11.90 -3.75
N VAL A 291 -5.23 -11.76 -3.76
CA VAL A 291 -4.47 -10.98 -4.76
C VAL A 291 -4.76 -11.39 -6.21
N GLU A 292 -5.26 -12.61 -6.44
CA GLU A 292 -5.75 -13.08 -7.75
C GLU A 292 -6.85 -12.18 -8.34
N GLN A 293 -7.58 -11.43 -7.51
CA GLN A 293 -8.52 -10.42 -8.00
C GLN A 293 -7.86 -9.41 -8.95
N ILE A 294 -6.59 -9.05 -8.69
CA ILE A 294 -5.83 -8.14 -9.57
C ILE A 294 -5.58 -8.79 -10.93
N ALA A 295 -5.31 -10.10 -10.98
CA ALA A 295 -5.16 -10.82 -12.24
C ALA A 295 -6.48 -10.86 -13.03
N CYS A 296 -7.61 -11.07 -12.35
CA CYS A 296 -8.93 -11.00 -12.95
C CYS A 296 -9.24 -9.60 -13.53
N TRP A 297 -8.97 -8.54 -12.78
CA TRP A 297 -9.16 -7.16 -13.26
C TRP A 297 -8.23 -6.83 -14.42
N ALA A 298 -6.96 -7.24 -14.36
CA ALA A 298 -6.00 -7.06 -15.44
C ALA A 298 -6.46 -7.76 -16.73
N ARG A 299 -6.93 -9.00 -16.64
CA ARG A 299 -7.48 -9.75 -17.78
C ARG A 299 -8.68 -9.01 -18.40
N ALA A 300 -9.65 -8.61 -17.58
CA ALA A 300 -10.86 -7.96 -18.05
C ALA A 300 -10.56 -6.59 -18.71
N GLU A 301 -9.80 -5.73 -18.02
CA GLU A 301 -9.59 -4.36 -18.47
C GLU A 301 -8.61 -4.25 -19.65
N LEU A 302 -7.56 -5.09 -19.69
CA LEU A 302 -6.58 -5.08 -20.79
C LEU A 302 -7.11 -5.82 -22.03
N ALA A 303 -7.98 -6.83 -21.88
CA ALA A 303 -8.59 -7.50 -23.05
C ALA A 303 -9.44 -6.54 -23.88
N GLU A 304 -10.26 -5.72 -23.22
CA GLU A 304 -11.24 -4.84 -23.88
C GLU A 304 -10.65 -3.50 -24.35
N ARG A 305 -9.51 -3.07 -23.80
CA ARG A 305 -8.94 -1.72 -24.04
C ARG A 305 -7.56 -1.83 -24.67
N SER A 306 -7.20 -0.86 -25.52
CA SER A 306 -5.79 -0.66 -25.88
C SER A 306 -5.09 0.09 -24.75
N LEU A 307 -3.83 -0.21 -24.45
CA LEU A 307 -3.01 0.58 -23.52
C LEU A 307 -2.92 2.05 -23.95
N ALA A 308 -3.00 2.36 -25.24
CA ALA A 308 -3.12 3.74 -25.72
C ALA A 308 -4.42 4.42 -25.24
N ALA A 309 -5.51 3.67 -25.07
CA ALA A 309 -6.77 4.17 -24.52
C ALA A 309 -6.76 4.24 -22.97
N LEU A 310 -5.82 3.56 -22.32
CA LEU A 310 -5.51 3.69 -20.89
C LEU A 310 -4.56 4.88 -20.62
N ASP A 311 -3.88 5.39 -21.65
CA ASP A 311 -3.19 6.68 -21.62
C ASP A 311 -4.15 7.83 -22.00
N PRO A 312 -4.57 8.68 -21.05
CA PRO A 312 -5.49 9.76 -21.35
C PRO A 312 -4.85 10.98 -22.05
N ALA A 313 -3.62 10.85 -22.56
CA ALA A 313 -2.97 11.86 -23.40
C ALA A 313 -3.16 11.63 -24.91
N SER A 314 -3.64 10.45 -25.33
CA SER A 314 -3.55 10.00 -26.73
C SER A 314 -4.76 10.30 -27.63
N ARG A 315 -5.79 11.03 -27.18
CA ARG A 315 -6.96 11.33 -28.03
C ARG A 315 -6.87 12.68 -28.73
N VAL A 316 -6.34 12.66 -29.94
CA VAL A 316 -6.77 13.53 -31.06
C VAL A 316 -6.83 12.65 -32.31
N ASP A 317 -8.03 12.27 -32.74
CA ASP A 317 -8.30 11.99 -34.14
C ASP A 317 -9.77 12.32 -34.48
N PRO A 318 -10.04 13.36 -35.27
CA PRO A 318 -11.38 13.82 -35.61
C PRO A 318 -11.90 13.16 -36.90
N ALA A 319 -11.98 11.83 -36.98
CA ALA A 319 -12.72 11.17 -38.06
C ALA A 319 -12.96 9.67 -37.79
N SER A 320 -14.07 9.32 -37.15
CA SER A 320 -14.71 8.04 -37.44
C SER A 320 -16.22 8.16 -37.27
N ARG A 321 -16.93 8.02 -38.39
CA ARG A 321 -18.39 7.89 -38.45
C ARG A 321 -18.74 6.50 -37.90
N VAL A 322 -19.70 6.43 -36.97
CA VAL A 322 -20.27 5.15 -36.52
C VAL A 322 -21.76 5.13 -36.83
N ASP A 323 -22.15 4.02 -37.43
CA ASP A 323 -23.45 3.56 -37.90
C ASP A 323 -24.47 3.36 -36.75
N PRO A 324 -25.72 3.87 -36.84
CA PRO A 324 -26.68 3.81 -35.74
C PRO A 324 -27.52 2.53 -35.78
N ALA A 325 -26.95 1.37 -35.41
CA ALA A 325 -27.73 0.17 -35.08
C ALA A 325 -26.95 -0.88 -34.28
N SER A 326 -26.73 -0.67 -32.98
CA SER A 326 -26.63 -1.79 -32.04
C SER A 326 -27.00 -1.33 -30.63
N ARG A 327 -28.13 -1.82 -30.13
CA ARG A 327 -28.58 -1.65 -28.75
C ARG A 327 -27.75 -2.57 -27.86
N VAL A 328 -26.80 -1.99 -27.11
CA VAL A 328 -26.22 -2.58 -25.91
C VAL A 328 -26.19 -1.49 -24.83
N ASP A 329 -26.64 -1.86 -23.63
CA ASP A 329 -26.76 -1.09 -22.40
C ASP A 329 -25.62 -0.07 -22.14
N PRO A 330 -25.88 1.24 -21.89
CA PRO A 330 -24.84 2.26 -21.72
C PRO A 330 -24.06 2.24 -20.39
N ALA A 331 -24.35 1.33 -19.46
CA ALA A 331 -23.79 1.40 -18.10
C ALA A 331 -22.38 0.79 -17.89
N SER A 332 -21.69 0.29 -18.93
CA SER A 332 -20.42 -0.45 -18.72
C SER A 332 -19.22 -0.02 -19.58
N ARG A 333 -19.26 1.11 -20.31
CA ARG A 333 -18.38 1.28 -21.49
C ARG A 333 -17.29 2.35 -21.46
N VAL A 334 -16.88 2.92 -20.32
CA VAL A 334 -15.70 3.82 -20.31
C VAL A 334 -14.87 3.71 -19.04
N ASP A 335 -13.54 3.79 -19.17
CA ASP A 335 -12.62 4.01 -18.05
C ASP A 335 -13.07 5.24 -17.25
N PRO A 336 -13.54 5.10 -15.99
CA PRO A 336 -14.06 6.22 -15.25
C PRO A 336 -13.02 7.33 -15.17
N ALA A 337 -11.81 6.98 -14.69
CA ALA A 337 -10.70 7.89 -14.42
C ALA A 337 -10.36 8.88 -15.55
N CYS A 338 -10.35 8.39 -16.78
CA CYS A 338 -9.90 9.15 -17.93
C CYS A 338 -11.04 9.87 -18.65
N ALA A 339 -12.23 9.26 -18.69
CA ALA A 339 -13.38 9.84 -19.37
C ALA A 339 -14.03 10.96 -18.58
N TRP A 340 -14.18 10.78 -17.26
CA TRP A 340 -14.79 11.80 -16.41
C TRP A 340 -13.89 13.06 -16.34
N ALA A 341 -12.56 12.88 -16.31
CA ALA A 341 -11.60 13.99 -16.28
C ALA A 341 -11.56 14.83 -17.58
N ALA A 342 -11.91 14.24 -18.72
CA ALA A 342 -12.07 14.97 -19.98
C ALA A 342 -13.42 15.71 -20.00
N ALA A 343 -14.51 15.03 -19.63
CA ALA A 343 -15.84 15.61 -19.56
C ALA A 343 -15.91 16.85 -18.66
N LEU A 344 -15.27 16.83 -17.48
CA LEU A 344 -15.17 18.00 -16.60
C LEU A 344 -14.57 19.22 -17.32
N ARG A 345 -13.57 19.05 -18.17
CA ARG A 345 -12.91 20.18 -18.86
C ARG A 345 -13.75 20.79 -19.97
N HIS A 346 -14.68 20.03 -20.54
CA HIS A 346 -15.58 20.52 -21.59
C HIS A 346 -16.83 21.20 -21.02
N MET A 347 -17.05 21.13 -19.70
CA MET A 347 -18.08 21.92 -19.05
C MET A 347 -17.71 23.42 -19.04
N GLN A 348 -18.73 24.27 -19.02
CA GLN A 348 -18.54 25.71 -18.91
C GLN A 348 -18.32 26.10 -17.44
N TRP A 349 -17.12 26.59 -17.13
CA TRP A 349 -16.72 27.07 -15.82
C TRP A 349 -16.53 28.58 -15.86
N LYS A 350 -16.91 29.26 -14.78
CA LYS A 350 -16.61 30.69 -14.62
C LYS A 350 -15.14 30.91 -14.27
N SER A 351 -14.59 30.07 -13.41
CA SER A 351 -13.28 30.31 -12.79
C SER A 351 -12.43 29.06 -12.59
N ALA A 352 -13.00 27.86 -12.73
CA ALA A 352 -12.32 26.62 -12.38
C ALA A 352 -11.06 26.33 -13.22
N LYS A 353 -9.95 26.04 -12.54
CA LYS A 353 -8.70 25.56 -13.16
C LYS A 353 -8.37 24.15 -12.69
N PHE A 354 -8.48 23.19 -13.61
CA PHE A 354 -8.20 21.77 -13.33
C PHE A 354 -6.76 21.40 -13.67
N LYS A 355 -5.96 21.08 -12.65
CA LYS A 355 -4.61 20.55 -12.82
C LYS A 355 -4.64 19.03 -12.75
N ARG A 356 -4.32 18.37 -13.88
CA ARG A 356 -4.17 16.91 -13.93
C ARG A 356 -2.86 16.46 -13.31
N LYS A 357 -2.84 15.24 -12.80
CA LYS A 357 -1.63 14.57 -12.27
C LYS A 357 -0.86 15.48 -11.30
N ALA A 358 -1.58 16.17 -10.42
CA ALA A 358 -1.00 17.14 -9.52
C ALA A 358 -0.39 16.44 -8.30
N SER A 359 0.91 16.64 -8.06
CA SER A 359 1.55 16.19 -6.82
C SER A 359 0.92 16.89 -5.61
N LEU A 360 0.52 16.09 -4.63
CA LEU A 360 -0.04 16.57 -3.36
C LEU A 360 1.02 16.78 -2.28
N ALA A 361 2.26 16.31 -2.48
CA ALA A 361 3.36 16.53 -1.53
C ALA A 361 3.52 18.01 -1.16
N ASN A 362 3.57 18.91 -2.15
CA ASN A 362 3.68 20.37 -1.88
C ASN A 362 2.37 21.02 -1.38
N ARG A 363 1.32 20.23 -1.16
CA ARG A 363 0.01 20.66 -0.64
C ARG A 363 -0.28 20.12 0.76
N THR A 364 0.63 19.33 1.33
CA THR A 364 0.57 18.85 2.72
C THR A 364 1.72 19.44 3.54
N THR A 365 1.54 19.59 4.85
CA THR A 365 2.62 20.10 5.72
C THR A 365 3.68 19.05 6.01
N LEU A 366 3.39 17.75 5.82
CA LEU A 366 4.38 16.67 5.84
C LEU A 366 5.26 16.66 4.59
N ARG A 367 4.89 17.37 3.52
CA ARG A 367 5.61 17.39 2.24
C ARG A 367 5.80 16.02 1.59
N VAL A 368 4.87 15.11 1.86
CA VAL A 368 4.79 13.77 1.26
C VAL A 368 3.40 13.54 0.66
N GLY A 369 3.32 12.59 -0.25
CA GLY A 369 2.09 12.17 -0.89
C GLY A 369 2.18 12.13 -2.41
N GLY A 370 1.43 11.20 -2.97
CA GLY A 370 1.38 10.92 -4.40
C GLY A 370 0.62 11.96 -5.21
N ILE A 371 0.06 11.49 -6.31
CA ILE A 371 -0.56 12.33 -7.34
C ILE A 371 -2.09 12.27 -7.22
N ALA A 372 -2.75 13.43 -7.25
CA ALA A 372 -4.18 13.50 -7.49
C ALA A 372 -4.50 13.38 -8.98
N ASP A 373 -5.58 12.68 -9.34
CA ASP A 373 -6.08 12.68 -10.72
C ASP A 373 -6.33 14.10 -11.22
N ILE A 374 -7.09 14.86 -10.43
CA ILE A 374 -7.36 16.28 -10.63
C ILE A 374 -7.22 17.02 -9.29
N LEU A 375 -6.52 18.16 -9.34
CA LEU A 375 -6.53 19.19 -8.31
C LEU A 375 -7.17 20.45 -8.88
N THR A 376 -8.12 21.05 -8.18
CA THR A 376 -8.74 22.32 -8.58
C THR A 376 -8.84 23.30 -7.41
N GLU A 377 -8.69 24.58 -7.75
CA GLU A 377 -8.93 25.72 -6.87
C GLU A 377 -10.07 26.51 -7.51
N LEU A 378 -11.27 26.39 -6.94
CA LEU A 378 -12.47 27.06 -7.44
C LEU A 378 -12.55 28.48 -6.85
N ALA A 379 -12.99 29.44 -7.65
CA ALA A 379 -13.08 30.84 -7.23
C ALA A 379 -14.49 31.30 -6.85
N ASP A 380 -15.50 30.44 -7.02
CA ASP A 380 -16.88 30.78 -6.70
C ASP A 380 -17.72 29.56 -6.31
N GLU A 381 -18.81 29.83 -5.58
CA GLU A 381 -19.71 28.81 -5.05
C GLU A 381 -20.53 28.12 -6.16
N GLU A 382 -20.82 28.81 -7.26
CA GLU A 382 -21.62 28.25 -8.35
C GLU A 382 -20.86 27.14 -9.09
N ASP A 383 -19.60 27.38 -9.42
CA ASP A 383 -18.71 26.36 -9.98
C ASP A 383 -18.48 25.20 -9.00
N LEU A 384 -18.46 25.46 -7.69
CA LEU A 384 -18.38 24.38 -6.67
C LEU A 384 -19.65 23.52 -6.65
N ILE A 385 -20.84 24.12 -6.67
CA ILE A 385 -22.10 23.38 -6.74
C ILE A 385 -22.19 22.56 -8.04
N LYS A 386 -21.80 23.16 -9.18
CA LYS A 386 -21.73 22.46 -10.47
C LYS A 386 -20.81 21.25 -10.42
N LEU A 387 -19.60 21.42 -9.86
CA LEU A 387 -18.65 20.33 -9.69
C LEU A 387 -19.24 19.21 -8.83
N LEU A 388 -19.76 19.54 -7.65
CA LEU A 388 -20.32 18.56 -6.70
C LEU A 388 -21.46 17.75 -7.33
N ARG A 389 -22.44 18.44 -7.94
CA ARG A 389 -23.56 17.79 -8.66
C ARG A 389 -23.08 16.82 -9.72
N TRP A 390 -22.14 17.27 -10.55
CA TRP A 390 -21.62 16.45 -11.63
C TRP A 390 -20.85 15.24 -11.10
N THR A 391 -19.98 15.44 -10.09
CA THR A 391 -19.21 14.33 -9.49
C THR A 391 -20.11 13.33 -8.78
N HIS A 392 -21.17 13.80 -8.11
CA HIS A 392 -22.16 12.96 -7.44
C HIS A 392 -22.92 12.09 -8.46
N ALA A 393 -23.41 12.69 -9.54
CA ALA A 393 -24.11 11.98 -10.62
C ALA A 393 -23.23 10.90 -11.30
N ASN A 394 -21.93 11.18 -11.42
CA ASN A 394 -20.96 10.28 -12.07
C ASN A 394 -20.19 9.38 -11.08
N ARG A 395 -20.54 9.40 -9.78
CA ARG A 395 -19.87 8.64 -8.70
C ARG A 395 -18.35 8.86 -8.68
N VAL A 396 -17.91 10.08 -8.95
CA VAL A 396 -16.50 10.48 -8.87
C VAL A 396 -16.22 10.98 -7.44
N PRO A 397 -15.25 10.40 -6.72
CA PRO A 397 -14.90 10.87 -5.38
C PRO A 397 -14.42 12.32 -5.38
N VAL A 398 -14.83 13.09 -4.37
CA VAL A 398 -14.37 14.46 -4.14
C VAL A 398 -13.74 14.55 -2.74
N ILE A 399 -12.54 15.11 -2.67
CA ILE A 399 -11.80 15.31 -1.42
C ILE A 399 -11.52 16.80 -1.25
N LEU A 400 -11.92 17.33 -0.10
CA LEU A 400 -11.64 18.72 0.28
C LEU A 400 -10.31 18.78 1.03
N LEU A 401 -9.35 19.52 0.48
CA LEU A 401 -8.03 19.69 1.06
C LEU A 401 -7.83 21.16 1.48
N GLY A 402 -7.76 21.39 2.80
CA GLY A 402 -7.43 22.71 3.35
C GLY A 402 -5.93 23.05 3.22
N ALA A 403 -5.30 23.36 4.34
CA ALA A 403 -3.84 23.57 4.40
C ALA A 403 -3.02 22.26 4.35
N GLY A 404 -3.69 21.10 4.39
CA GLY A 404 -3.03 19.79 4.45
C GLY A 404 -2.20 19.58 5.72
N SER A 405 -2.60 20.21 6.84
CA SER A 405 -1.86 20.21 8.10
C SER A 405 -2.14 19.03 9.04
N ASN A 406 -3.11 18.19 8.69
CA ASN A 406 -3.53 17.01 9.45
C ASN A 406 -3.84 15.82 8.53
N VAL A 407 -3.18 15.72 7.37
CA VAL A 407 -3.44 14.68 6.37
C VAL A 407 -2.16 13.95 5.99
N LEU A 408 -2.28 12.65 5.75
CA LEU A 408 -1.25 11.80 5.16
C LEU A 408 -1.78 11.26 3.84
N VAL A 409 -1.27 11.78 2.74
CA VAL A 409 -1.66 11.37 1.39
C VAL A 409 -0.84 10.16 0.97
N SER A 410 -1.48 9.08 0.53
CA SER A 410 -0.83 7.87 0.03
C SER A 410 0.18 8.16 -1.08
N ASP A 411 1.27 7.39 -1.15
CA ASP A 411 2.21 7.46 -2.28
C ASP A 411 1.57 7.03 -3.60
N LEU A 412 0.51 6.21 -3.52
CA LEU A 412 -0.31 5.78 -4.66
C LEU A 412 -1.22 6.91 -5.18
N GLY A 413 -1.28 8.04 -4.47
CA GLY A 413 -2.03 9.22 -4.86
C GLY A 413 -3.47 9.20 -4.37
N VAL A 414 -4.30 10.01 -5.01
CA VAL A 414 -5.71 10.17 -4.67
C VAL A 414 -6.55 10.12 -5.94
N ARG A 415 -7.54 9.25 -5.95
CA ARG A 415 -8.49 9.11 -7.08
C ARG A 415 -9.60 10.15 -6.98
N GLY A 416 -10.06 10.65 -8.12
CA GLY A 416 -11.14 11.64 -8.19
C GLY A 416 -10.66 13.09 -8.14
N VAL A 417 -11.46 13.99 -7.58
CA VAL A 417 -11.18 15.43 -7.61
C VAL A 417 -10.79 15.93 -6.22
N VAL A 418 -9.57 16.47 -6.11
CA VAL A 418 -9.14 17.22 -4.92
C VAL A 418 -9.49 18.68 -5.10
N VAL A 419 -10.29 19.23 -4.19
CA VAL A 419 -10.75 20.63 -4.21
C VAL A 419 -10.10 21.39 -3.07
N ARG A 420 -9.61 22.61 -3.35
CA ARG A 420 -9.15 23.54 -2.31
C ARG A 420 -9.92 24.85 -2.41
N LEU A 421 -10.42 25.32 -1.28
CA LEU A 421 -11.07 26.63 -1.13
C LEU A 421 -10.00 27.70 -0.90
N ALA A 422 -9.15 27.91 -1.90
CA ALA A 422 -7.98 28.80 -1.80
C ALA A 422 -8.22 30.20 -2.37
N ASP A 423 -9.37 30.46 -2.98
CA ASP A 423 -9.68 31.76 -3.54
C ASP A 423 -10.06 32.77 -2.44
N PRO A 424 -9.76 34.08 -2.60
CA PRO A 424 -10.24 35.14 -1.71
C PRO A 424 -11.75 35.11 -1.41
N ALA A 425 -12.59 34.65 -2.34
CA ALA A 425 -14.03 34.52 -2.11
C ALA A 425 -14.37 33.62 -0.91
N PHE A 426 -13.60 32.55 -0.68
CA PHE A 426 -13.81 31.63 0.44
C PHE A 426 -13.00 31.98 1.70
N ARG A 427 -12.34 33.15 1.73
CA ARG A 427 -11.41 33.57 2.80
C ARG A 427 -11.86 34.81 3.54
N GLN A 428 -13.05 35.32 3.24
CA GLN A 428 -13.59 36.53 3.83
C GLN A 428 -13.73 36.41 5.34
N ILE A 429 -13.42 37.49 6.05
CA ILE A 429 -13.60 37.62 7.51
C ILE A 429 -14.26 38.97 7.75
N GLY A 430 -15.44 38.95 8.36
CA GLY A 430 -16.19 40.17 8.67
C GLY A 430 -17.11 40.00 9.87
N VAL A 431 -17.61 41.13 10.38
CA VAL A 431 -18.65 41.14 11.41
C VAL A 431 -19.96 40.64 10.80
N ASP A 432 -20.69 39.81 11.54
CA ASP A 432 -22.01 39.34 11.12
C ASP A 432 -22.95 40.55 10.88
N PRO A 433 -23.53 40.72 9.68
CA PRO A 433 -24.49 41.79 9.42
C PRO A 433 -25.69 41.80 10.38
N ALA A 434 -26.06 40.65 10.98
CA ALA A 434 -27.10 40.55 11.98
C ALA A 434 -26.66 41.06 13.37
N SER A 435 -25.35 41.21 13.60
CA SER A 435 -24.75 41.70 14.86
C SER A 435 -24.34 43.18 14.77
N ARG A 436 -25.03 43.99 13.95
CA ARG A 436 -24.73 45.42 13.70
C ARG A 436 -24.98 46.36 14.89
N VAL A 437 -25.50 45.89 16.02
CA VAL A 437 -25.58 46.68 17.26
C VAL A 437 -24.26 46.54 18.00
N ALA A 438 -23.60 47.68 18.25
CA ALA A 438 -22.36 47.67 19.00
C ALA A 438 -22.61 47.24 20.46
N PRO A 439 -21.75 46.38 21.02
CA PRO A 439 -20.58 45.77 20.38
C PRO A 439 -20.89 44.43 19.67
N ALA A 440 -20.19 44.15 18.57
CA ALA A 440 -20.42 42.97 17.73
C ALA A 440 -20.29 41.66 18.53
N SER A 441 -21.32 40.82 18.48
CA SER A 441 -21.37 39.53 19.16
C SER A 441 -20.94 38.35 18.28
N ARG A 442 -20.86 38.55 16.96
CA ARG A 442 -20.55 37.50 15.98
C ARG A 442 -19.68 37.98 14.83
N VAL A 443 -18.87 37.06 14.32
CA VAL A 443 -18.07 37.22 13.10
C VAL A 443 -18.36 36.08 12.14
N VAL A 444 -18.48 36.39 10.86
CA VAL A 444 -18.64 35.40 9.78
C VAL A 444 -17.31 35.22 9.08
N VAL A 445 -16.93 33.95 8.89
CA VAL A 445 -15.61 33.57 8.39
C VAL A 445 -15.75 32.50 7.31
N GLY A 446 -15.16 32.74 6.15
CA GLY A 446 -15.05 31.76 5.07
C GLY A 446 -14.15 30.57 5.45
N ALA A 447 -14.54 29.37 5.03
CA ALA A 447 -13.89 28.12 5.39
C ALA A 447 -12.44 28.01 4.88
N GLY A 448 -12.10 28.72 3.80
CA GLY A 448 -10.76 28.80 3.24
C GLY A 448 -9.81 29.71 4.00
N ALA A 449 -10.32 30.56 4.92
CA ALA A 449 -9.49 31.45 5.72
C ALA A 449 -8.52 30.65 6.59
N SER A 450 -7.28 31.12 6.73
CA SER A 450 -6.33 30.50 7.65
C SER A 450 -6.66 30.86 9.10
N LEU A 451 -6.39 29.96 10.05
CA LEU A 451 -6.54 30.25 11.48
C LEU A 451 -5.67 31.43 11.93
N HIS A 452 -4.52 31.63 11.27
CA HIS A 452 -3.66 32.78 11.52
C HIS A 452 -4.32 34.10 11.10
N ALA A 453 -4.90 34.16 9.91
CA ALA A 453 -5.63 35.33 9.43
C ALA A 453 -6.82 35.66 10.33
N LEU A 454 -7.59 34.64 10.73
CA LEU A 454 -8.71 34.79 11.66
C LEU A 454 -8.27 35.41 12.99
N THR A 455 -7.30 34.79 13.66
CA THR A 455 -6.84 35.26 14.99
C THR A 455 -6.22 36.66 14.94
N ASN A 456 -5.48 37.00 13.89
CA ASN A 456 -4.94 38.37 13.73
C ASN A 456 -6.04 39.40 13.51
N ARG A 457 -7.03 39.09 12.66
CA ARG A 457 -8.14 40.00 12.37
C ARG A 457 -8.98 40.28 13.60
N LEU A 458 -9.28 39.25 14.41
CA LEU A 458 -9.99 39.44 15.68
C LEU A 458 -9.19 40.29 16.66
N ALA A 459 -7.87 40.13 16.70
CA ALA A 459 -7.03 40.98 17.53
C ALA A 459 -7.04 42.44 17.07
N GLU A 460 -7.04 42.70 15.76
CA GLU A 460 -7.17 44.05 15.19
C GLU A 460 -8.52 44.68 15.51
N ASP A 461 -9.60 43.91 15.39
CA ASP A 461 -10.96 44.36 15.66
C ASP A 461 -11.29 44.41 17.17
N GLY A 462 -10.36 44.01 18.05
CA GLY A 462 -10.55 44.00 19.50
C GLY A 462 -11.56 42.94 19.97
N LEU A 463 -11.68 41.83 19.28
CA LEU A 463 -12.62 40.74 19.56
C LEU A 463 -11.90 39.54 20.18
N ALA A 464 -12.41 39.06 21.31
CA ALA A 464 -11.88 37.93 22.07
C ALA A 464 -12.70 36.64 21.88
N GLY A 465 -12.14 35.50 22.26
CA GLY A 465 -12.83 34.20 22.33
C GLY A 465 -12.23 33.09 21.46
N LEU A 466 -11.26 33.40 20.59
CA LEU A 466 -10.64 32.45 19.66
C LEU A 466 -9.10 32.44 19.73
N GLU A 467 -8.52 33.08 20.73
CA GLU A 467 -7.07 33.22 20.91
C GLU A 467 -6.37 31.86 21.04
N PHE A 468 -7.06 30.84 21.57
CA PHE A 468 -6.56 29.46 21.71
C PHE A 468 -6.21 28.79 20.37
N LEU A 469 -6.71 29.32 19.25
CA LEU A 469 -6.35 28.88 17.90
C LEU A 469 -4.99 29.42 17.43
N ALA A 470 -4.42 30.41 18.12
CA ALA A 470 -3.16 31.02 17.73
C ALA A 470 -2.02 29.99 17.68
N GLY A 471 -1.39 29.90 16.50
CA GLY A 471 -0.31 28.94 16.22
C GLY A 471 -0.76 27.54 15.77
N ILE A 472 -2.06 27.25 15.72
CA ILE A 472 -2.59 26.04 15.06
C ILE A 472 -2.50 26.25 13.53
N PRO A 473 -1.80 25.38 12.78
CA PRO A 473 -1.80 25.43 11.32
C PRO A 473 -3.14 24.92 10.79
N GLY A 474 -3.66 25.52 9.73
CA GLY A 474 -4.90 25.05 9.11
C GLY A 474 -5.76 26.15 8.53
N THR A 475 -6.81 25.72 7.85
CA THR A 475 -7.94 26.54 7.43
C THR A 475 -9.10 26.39 8.40
N VAL A 476 -10.00 27.36 8.45
CA VAL A 476 -11.19 27.34 9.32
C VAL A 476 -12.06 26.11 9.06
N GLY A 477 -12.31 25.75 7.79
CA GLY A 477 -13.08 24.56 7.43
C GLY A 477 -12.47 23.26 7.98
N GLY A 478 -11.16 23.07 7.81
CA GLY A 478 -10.48 21.90 8.35
C GLY A 478 -10.46 21.88 9.89
N ALA A 479 -10.36 23.06 10.51
CA ALA A 479 -10.43 23.20 11.96
C ALA A 479 -11.81 22.81 12.51
N LEU A 480 -12.90 23.14 11.81
CA LEU A 480 -14.26 22.74 12.19
C LEU A 480 -14.45 21.22 12.10
N CYS A 481 -14.04 20.60 10.99
CA CYS A 481 -14.15 19.14 10.83
C CYS A 481 -13.41 18.37 11.93
N MET A 482 -12.25 18.89 12.36
CA MET A 482 -11.43 18.29 13.42
C MET A 482 -11.79 18.79 14.83
N ASN A 483 -12.82 19.64 14.98
CA ASN A 483 -13.08 20.40 16.21
C ASN A 483 -11.78 20.87 16.90
N ALA A 484 -10.94 21.58 16.14
CA ALA A 484 -9.59 21.95 16.55
C ALA A 484 -9.63 22.71 17.89
N GLY A 485 -8.73 22.34 18.78
CA GLY A 485 -8.77 22.82 20.16
C GLY A 485 -7.45 22.67 20.88
N ALA A 486 -7.22 23.53 21.85
CA ALA A 486 -6.05 23.57 22.70
C ALA A 486 -6.39 24.19 24.06
N TRP A 487 -5.68 23.77 25.11
CA TRP A 487 -5.84 24.28 26.48
C TRP A 487 -7.28 24.20 27.03
N GLY A 488 -7.98 23.09 26.74
CA GLY A 488 -9.34 22.86 27.21
C GLY A 488 -10.42 23.58 26.40
N GLU A 489 -10.05 24.42 25.42
CA GLU A 489 -10.98 25.08 24.51
C GLU A 489 -11.00 24.36 23.14
N SER A 490 -12.14 24.41 22.45
CA SER A 490 -12.32 23.86 21.10
C SER A 490 -13.11 24.83 20.22
N ILE A 491 -12.88 24.80 18.92
CA ILE A 491 -13.52 25.74 17.97
C ILE A 491 -15.04 25.60 17.98
N GLY A 492 -15.56 24.37 18.15
CA GLY A 492 -16.99 24.07 18.18
C GLY A 492 -17.75 24.80 19.30
N SER A 493 -17.11 25.07 20.45
CA SER A 493 -17.76 25.80 21.55
C SER A 493 -18.00 27.28 21.24
N ARG A 494 -17.37 27.80 20.19
CA ARG A 494 -17.56 29.17 19.72
C ARG A 494 -18.45 29.26 18.49
N VAL A 495 -18.85 28.15 17.88
CA VAL A 495 -19.70 28.15 16.69
C VAL A 495 -21.12 28.59 17.05
N ALA A 496 -21.68 29.50 16.26
CA ALA A 496 -23.11 29.83 16.26
C ALA A 496 -23.84 28.96 15.22
N TRP A 497 -23.40 29.05 13.97
CA TRP A 497 -23.93 28.27 12.85
C TRP A 497 -22.85 28.02 11.80
N VAL A 498 -23.03 26.99 10.97
CA VAL A 498 -22.16 26.65 9.84
C VAL A 498 -23.00 26.50 8.58
N ARG A 499 -22.54 27.11 7.47
CA ARG A 499 -23.10 26.92 6.14
C ARG A 499 -22.22 25.96 5.35
N PHE A 500 -22.83 24.95 4.75
CA PHE A 500 -22.13 23.90 4.01
C PHE A 500 -22.93 23.41 2.79
N LEU A 501 -22.25 22.75 1.86
CA LEU A 501 -22.84 21.99 0.77
C LEU A 501 -22.78 20.49 1.06
N ASN A 502 -23.85 19.79 0.73
CA ASN A 502 -23.90 18.32 0.70
C ASN A 502 -23.21 17.78 -0.57
N PRO A 503 -22.91 16.47 -0.64
CA PRO A 503 -22.31 15.86 -1.82
C PRO A 503 -23.07 16.09 -3.13
N ASP A 504 -24.40 16.24 -3.07
CA ASP A 504 -25.27 16.55 -4.21
C ASP A 504 -25.28 18.04 -4.60
N GLY A 505 -24.48 18.88 -3.92
CA GLY A 505 -24.42 20.31 -4.12
C GLY A 505 -25.59 21.10 -3.51
N SER A 506 -26.46 20.48 -2.72
CA SER A 506 -27.50 21.21 -1.96
C SER A 506 -26.88 21.96 -0.78
N GLY A 507 -27.29 23.23 -0.59
CA GLY A 507 -26.79 24.08 0.50
C GLY A 507 -27.67 24.03 1.74
N GLN A 508 -27.03 24.03 2.91
CA GLN A 508 -27.71 24.03 4.21
C GLN A 508 -26.97 24.91 5.22
N VAL A 509 -27.71 25.42 6.21
CA VAL A 509 -27.17 26.08 7.40
C VAL A 509 -27.61 25.26 8.61
N ALA A 510 -26.67 24.93 9.49
CA ALA A 510 -26.97 24.23 10.74
C ALA A 510 -26.41 25.01 11.93
N GLU A 511 -27.21 25.13 12.99
CA GLU A 511 -26.76 25.66 14.27
C GLU A 511 -25.79 24.70 14.96
N SER A 512 -24.95 25.24 15.87
CA SER A 512 -23.92 24.48 16.57
C SER A 512 -24.43 23.19 17.24
N ALA A 513 -25.62 23.27 17.86
CA ALA A 513 -26.24 22.12 18.55
C ALA A 513 -26.55 20.95 17.61
N ALA A 514 -26.81 21.21 16.32
CA ALA A 514 -27.13 20.20 15.32
C ALA A 514 -25.89 19.58 14.66
N LEU A 515 -24.69 20.12 14.90
CA LEU A 515 -23.46 19.69 14.23
C LEU A 515 -22.73 18.55 14.95
N GLY A 516 -23.04 18.27 16.22
CA GLY A 516 -22.45 17.16 16.98
C GLY A 516 -20.93 17.26 17.11
N PHE A 517 -20.42 18.37 17.66
CA PHE A 517 -19.00 18.54 17.96
C PHE A 517 -18.56 17.61 19.11
N GLY A 518 -17.56 16.76 18.84
CA GLY A 518 -16.95 15.86 19.81
C GLY A 518 -15.44 16.08 19.93
N TYR A 519 -14.75 15.22 20.67
CA TYR A 519 -13.29 15.28 20.77
C TYR A 519 -12.64 14.95 19.41
N ARG A 520 -11.97 15.95 18.82
CA ARG A 520 -11.26 15.85 17.53
C ARG A 520 -12.15 15.45 16.34
N HIS A 521 -13.44 15.77 16.38
CA HIS A 521 -14.40 15.37 15.35
C HIS A 521 -15.67 16.24 15.34
N CYS A 522 -16.32 16.36 14.18
CA CYS A 522 -17.65 16.95 14.01
C CYS A 522 -18.50 16.08 13.08
N ALA A 523 -19.49 15.37 13.63
CA ALA A 523 -20.29 14.39 12.88
C ALA A 523 -21.15 15.03 11.80
N GLY A 524 -21.74 16.19 12.11
CA GLY A 524 -22.64 16.91 11.22
C GLY A 524 -21.96 17.51 9.98
N LEU A 525 -20.62 17.51 9.92
CA LEU A 525 -19.83 18.00 8.78
C LEU A 525 -19.13 16.88 7.99
N ALA A 526 -19.30 15.62 8.37
CA ALA A 526 -18.72 14.49 7.64
C ALA A 526 -19.25 14.45 6.20
N GLY A 527 -18.34 14.36 5.22
CA GLY A 527 -18.67 14.32 3.78
C GLY A 527 -19.20 15.63 3.19
N LYS A 528 -19.28 16.72 3.97
CA LYS A 528 -19.82 18.02 3.54
C LYS A 528 -18.71 19.03 3.24
N VAL A 529 -19.03 20.01 2.40
CA VAL A 529 -18.13 21.11 2.05
C VAL A 529 -18.52 22.35 2.85
N VAL A 530 -17.76 22.67 3.89
CA VAL A 530 -17.97 23.91 4.66
C VAL A 530 -17.63 25.10 3.79
N LEU A 531 -18.53 26.09 3.74
CA LEU A 531 -18.33 27.34 2.99
C LEU A 531 -17.99 28.49 3.93
N GLU A 532 -18.73 28.64 5.02
CA GLU A 532 -18.52 29.68 6.02
C GLU A 532 -19.12 29.29 7.38
N VAL A 533 -18.71 30.00 8.42
CA VAL A 533 -19.11 29.79 9.80
C VAL A 533 -19.28 31.11 10.51
N ALA A 534 -20.28 31.21 11.38
CA ALA A 534 -20.36 32.29 12.36
C ALA A 534 -19.80 31.84 13.71
N PHE A 535 -18.92 32.65 14.29
CA PHE A 535 -18.42 32.47 15.65
C PHE A 535 -19.02 33.51 16.59
N ASN A 536 -19.41 33.07 17.78
CA ASN A 536 -19.70 33.94 18.91
C ASN A 536 -18.37 34.47 19.48
N VAL A 537 -18.23 35.79 19.54
CA VAL A 537 -17.05 36.50 20.04
C VAL A 537 -17.45 37.51 21.11
N ALA A 538 -16.48 37.91 21.93
CA ALA A 538 -16.69 38.90 22.99
C ALA A 538 -15.96 40.21 22.64
N PRO A 539 -16.59 41.37 22.87
CA PRO A 539 -15.91 42.66 22.80
C PRO A 539 -14.76 42.73 23.79
N SER A 540 -13.64 43.29 23.37
CA SER A 540 -12.44 43.49 24.18
C SER A 540 -11.66 44.70 23.66
N ASN A 541 -10.36 44.76 23.92
CA ASN A 541 -9.45 45.72 23.29
C ASN A 541 -8.29 44.99 22.60
N GLN A 542 -7.74 45.61 21.56
CA GLN A 542 -6.66 45.06 20.74
C GLN A 542 -5.45 44.63 21.58
N GLN A 543 -5.08 45.40 22.61
CA GLN A 543 -3.92 45.12 23.46
C GLN A 543 -4.11 43.83 24.26
N ALA A 544 -5.28 43.63 24.86
CA ALA A 544 -5.61 42.44 25.64
C ALA A 544 -5.61 41.17 24.78
N VAL A 545 -6.27 41.21 23.62
CA VAL A 545 -6.32 40.05 22.70
C VAL A 545 -4.90 39.69 22.22
N ARG A 546 -4.10 40.69 21.82
CA ARG A 546 -2.69 40.47 21.42
C ARG A 546 -1.83 39.93 22.57
N ALA A 547 -2.04 40.40 23.80
CA ALA A 547 -1.32 39.91 24.97
C ALA A 547 -1.63 38.42 25.23
N ARG A 548 -2.91 38.02 25.18
CA ARG A 548 -3.32 36.62 25.33
C ARG A 548 -2.77 35.74 24.22
N MET A 549 -2.85 36.19 22.95
CA MET A 549 -2.21 35.48 21.84
C MET A 549 -0.69 35.32 22.03
N LYS A 550 -0.01 36.36 22.52
CA LYS A 550 1.44 36.31 22.79
C LYS A 550 1.77 35.28 23.87
N GLU A 551 0.98 35.20 24.93
CA GLU A 551 1.15 34.19 25.98
C GLU A 551 0.96 32.77 25.44
N ILE A 552 -0.12 32.55 24.70
CA ILE A 552 -0.44 31.30 24.01
C ILE A 552 0.70 30.86 23.09
N LEU A 553 1.23 31.79 22.29
CA LEU A 553 2.35 31.54 21.40
C LEU A 553 3.66 31.29 22.16
N LYS A 554 3.89 31.94 23.31
CA LYS A 554 5.04 31.65 24.21
C LYS A 554 4.97 30.21 24.74
N ARG A 555 3.79 29.74 25.17
CA ARG A 555 3.59 28.34 25.57
C ARG A 555 3.84 27.35 24.42
N ARG A 556 3.66 27.80 23.17
CA ARG A 556 4.02 27.08 21.94
C ARG A 556 5.40 27.44 21.39
N ALA A 557 6.28 28.09 22.16
CA ALA A 557 7.61 28.44 21.70
C ALA A 557 8.41 27.20 21.30
N TRP A 558 8.22 26.07 22.00
CA TRP A 558 8.83 24.79 21.64
C TRP A 558 8.42 24.32 20.24
N LEU A 559 7.14 24.46 19.85
CA LEU A 559 6.63 24.18 18.49
C LEU A 559 7.24 25.13 17.45
N ARG A 560 7.55 26.38 17.82
CA ARG A 560 8.15 27.36 16.90
C ARG A 560 9.66 27.16 16.74
N ALA A 561 10.38 26.86 17.82
CA ALA A 561 11.78 26.46 17.80
C ALA A 561 11.97 25.20 16.93
N TRP A 562 11.07 24.23 17.07
CA TRP A 562 10.96 23.04 16.23
C TRP A 562 10.69 23.36 14.74
N ARG A 563 9.80 24.31 14.40
CA ARG A 563 9.56 24.72 12.99
C ARG A 563 10.75 25.40 12.31
N THR A 564 11.78 25.81 13.05
CA THR A 564 13.02 26.32 12.44
C THR A 564 13.81 25.18 11.78
N ARG A 565 14.75 25.50 10.88
CA ARG A 565 15.40 24.60 9.90
C ARG A 565 15.92 23.22 10.40
N ARG A 566 16.01 22.95 11.71
CA ARG A 566 16.58 21.72 12.28
C ARG A 566 15.62 20.52 12.36
N SER A 567 14.30 20.70 12.22
CA SER A 567 13.36 19.60 12.54
C SER A 567 12.42 19.11 11.43
N GLY A 568 12.46 19.69 10.21
CA GLY A 568 11.72 19.17 9.05
C GLY A 568 10.19 19.39 9.07
N PRO A 569 9.47 19.02 7.99
CA PRO A 569 8.01 19.15 7.88
C PRO A 569 7.24 18.14 8.76
N SER A 570 6.05 18.50 9.28
CA SER A 570 5.16 17.58 10.04
C SER A 570 3.68 17.92 9.90
N ALA A 571 2.82 17.00 10.34
CA ALA A 571 1.36 17.19 10.50
C ALA A 571 0.93 17.45 11.96
N GLY A 572 1.86 17.81 12.85
CA GLY A 572 1.57 17.94 14.28
C GLY A 572 1.49 16.59 14.98
N SER A 573 0.58 16.48 15.95
CA SER A 573 0.40 15.24 16.72
C SER A 573 -0.23 14.15 15.86
N VAL A 574 0.42 12.98 15.79
CA VAL A 574 -0.02 11.90 14.91
C VAL A 574 -1.07 10.98 15.55
N PHE A 575 -1.08 10.89 16.89
CA PHE A 575 -2.08 10.15 17.67
C PHE A 575 -2.87 11.05 18.61
N ARG A 576 -4.14 10.70 18.80
CA ARG A 576 -5.02 11.27 19.83
C ARG A 576 -4.54 10.84 21.21
N ASN A 577 -4.85 11.63 22.23
CA ASN A 577 -4.61 11.20 23.60
C ASN A 577 -5.66 10.15 24.00
N PRO A 578 -5.26 8.96 24.49
CA PRO A 578 -6.19 8.00 25.07
C PRO A 578 -6.75 8.52 26.40
N GLU A 579 -7.86 7.95 26.85
CA GLU A 579 -8.50 8.35 28.11
C GLU A 579 -7.53 8.21 29.29
N GLY A 580 -7.44 9.25 30.12
CA GLY A 580 -6.56 9.28 31.30
C GLY A 580 -5.04 9.30 31.02
N ALA A 581 -4.60 9.34 29.76
CA ALA A 581 -3.18 9.28 29.41
C ALA A 581 -2.79 10.20 28.25
N PHE A 582 -1.48 10.42 28.09
CA PHE A 582 -0.92 11.24 27.01
C PHE A 582 -0.16 10.35 26.03
N ALA A 583 -0.57 10.38 24.75
CA ALA A 583 0.07 9.55 23.71
C ALA A 583 1.58 9.81 23.62
N GLY A 584 2.00 11.09 23.72
CA GLY A 584 3.42 11.45 23.75
C GLY A 584 4.21 10.80 24.89
N ARG A 585 3.63 10.68 26.09
CA ARG A 585 4.31 10.01 27.22
C ARG A 585 4.37 8.50 27.04
N LEU A 586 3.33 7.90 26.47
CA LEU A 586 3.32 6.47 26.16
C LEU A 586 4.39 6.12 25.10
N LEU A 587 4.48 6.93 24.05
CA LEU A 587 5.48 6.77 22.98
C LEU A 587 6.91 6.99 23.48
N GLU A 588 7.12 8.01 24.32
CA GLU A 588 8.41 8.24 24.96
C GLU A 588 8.81 7.07 25.85
N LYS A 589 7.90 6.58 26.70
CA LYS A 589 8.13 5.37 27.49
C LYS A 589 8.45 4.19 26.59
N ALA A 590 7.76 4.03 25.45
CA ALA A 590 8.05 2.98 24.47
C ALA A 590 9.38 3.15 23.71
N GLY A 591 10.15 4.21 23.96
CA GLY A 591 11.45 4.43 23.32
C GLY A 591 11.32 4.88 21.86
N MET A 592 10.24 5.56 21.50
CA MET A 592 9.96 5.94 20.11
C MET A 592 10.69 7.19 19.64
N LYS A 593 11.24 8.02 20.54
CA LYS A 593 12.03 9.21 20.17
C LYS A 593 13.21 8.82 19.26
N GLY A 594 13.43 9.58 18.18
CA GLY A 594 14.50 9.33 17.22
C GLY A 594 14.29 8.14 16.27
N ARG A 595 13.27 7.30 16.50
CA ARG A 595 13.00 6.12 15.65
C ARG A 595 12.70 6.54 14.22
N ARG A 596 13.19 5.74 13.27
CA ARG A 596 13.23 6.07 11.84
C ARG A 596 12.77 4.91 10.96
N VAL A 597 12.03 5.25 9.90
CA VAL A 597 11.79 4.40 8.73
C VAL A 597 11.99 5.27 7.50
N GLY A 598 12.91 4.89 6.61
CA GLY A 598 13.26 5.70 5.43
C GLY A 598 13.51 7.16 5.79
N GLY A 599 12.79 8.07 5.11
CA GLY A 599 12.87 9.51 5.34
C GLY A 599 11.99 10.05 6.47
N ALA A 600 11.22 9.20 7.19
CA ALA A 600 10.41 9.61 8.33
C ALA A 600 11.11 9.30 9.65
N ARG A 601 11.04 10.23 10.63
CA ARG A 601 11.46 9.95 12.02
C ARG A 601 10.54 10.55 13.06
N VAL A 602 10.57 9.98 14.26
CA VAL A 602 9.97 10.58 15.45
C VAL A 602 10.89 11.69 15.98
N LEU A 603 10.30 12.82 16.34
CA LEU A 603 11.01 13.95 16.90
C LEU A 603 11.54 13.65 18.31
N GLU A 604 12.79 14.02 18.59
CA GLU A 604 13.42 13.84 19.92
C GLU A 604 12.72 14.64 21.02
N GLU A 605 12.31 15.86 20.70
CA GLU A 605 11.67 16.78 21.65
C GLU A 605 10.21 16.41 21.92
N HIS A 606 9.55 15.64 21.03
CA HIS A 606 8.14 15.29 21.18
C HIS A 606 7.77 13.98 20.49
N ALA A 607 7.65 12.90 21.27
CA ALA A 607 7.47 11.53 20.76
C ALA A 607 6.18 11.28 19.95
N ASN A 608 5.17 12.16 20.06
CA ASN A 608 3.94 12.10 19.25
C ASN A 608 3.99 12.98 18.00
N VAL A 609 5.18 13.41 17.54
CA VAL A 609 5.34 14.19 16.31
C VAL A 609 6.31 13.44 15.40
N VAL A 610 5.86 13.18 14.16
CA VAL A 610 6.68 12.60 13.10
C VAL A 610 7.09 13.70 12.13
N VAL A 611 8.36 13.69 11.74
CA VAL A 611 8.94 14.63 10.79
C VAL A 611 9.51 13.92 9.59
N THR A 612 9.52 14.61 8.45
CA THR A 612 10.01 14.07 7.18
C THR A 612 11.31 14.73 6.74
N GLU A 613 12.13 13.99 6.02
CA GLU A 613 13.35 14.45 5.36
C GLU A 613 13.15 14.55 3.84
N PRO A 614 14.03 15.25 3.11
CA PRO A 614 14.02 15.20 1.65
C PRO A 614 14.05 13.76 1.13
N GLY A 615 13.11 13.41 0.25
CA GLY A 615 12.97 12.05 -0.30
C GLY A 615 12.11 11.10 0.54
N ALA A 616 11.56 11.55 1.68
CA ALA A 616 10.60 10.77 2.46
C ALA A 616 9.34 10.44 1.65
N MET A 617 8.80 9.25 1.87
CA MET A 617 7.56 8.76 1.29
C MET A 617 6.43 8.77 2.33
N ALA A 618 5.18 8.78 1.89
CA ALA A 618 4.05 8.64 2.81
C ALA A 618 4.04 7.26 3.48
N SER A 619 4.50 6.23 2.78
CA SER A 619 4.68 4.88 3.29
C SER A 619 5.75 4.83 4.39
N ASP A 620 6.78 5.67 4.34
CA ASP A 620 7.77 5.82 5.43
C ASP A 620 7.06 6.29 6.71
N VAL A 621 6.20 7.30 6.60
CA VAL A 621 5.41 7.83 7.72
C VAL A 621 4.44 6.77 8.23
N ARG A 622 3.67 6.13 7.35
CA ARG A 622 2.67 5.12 7.72
C ARG A 622 3.29 3.90 8.41
N ALA A 623 4.41 3.39 7.89
CA ALA A 623 5.14 2.30 8.51
C ALA A 623 5.71 2.69 9.89
N LEU A 624 6.20 3.92 10.05
CA LEU A 624 6.64 4.41 11.36
C LEU A 624 5.48 4.51 12.36
N LEU A 625 4.30 4.95 11.93
CA LEU A 625 3.11 5.00 12.79
C LEU A 625 2.66 3.61 13.26
N GLU A 626 2.72 2.61 12.39
CA GLU A 626 2.39 1.23 12.77
C GLU A 626 3.36 0.70 13.83
N ILE A 627 4.67 0.92 13.63
CA ILE A 627 5.71 0.55 14.61
C ILE A 627 5.47 1.28 15.96
N MET A 628 5.08 2.55 15.91
CA MET A 628 4.76 3.35 17.11
C MET A 628 3.53 2.79 17.86
N ARG A 629 2.46 2.43 17.15
CA ARG A 629 1.27 1.79 17.74
C ARG A 629 1.61 0.47 18.38
N GLN A 630 2.32 -0.39 17.65
CA GLN A 630 2.73 -1.71 18.13
C GLN A 630 3.57 -1.60 19.41
N ALA A 631 4.57 -0.72 19.44
CA ALA A 631 5.44 -0.55 20.61
C ALA A 631 4.67 -0.08 21.86
N VAL A 632 3.67 0.79 21.69
CA VAL A 632 2.81 1.22 22.81
C VAL A 632 1.88 0.10 23.26
N ARG A 633 1.27 -0.64 22.32
CA ARG A 633 0.42 -1.79 22.63
C ARG A 633 1.20 -2.86 23.41
N GLU A 634 2.39 -3.23 22.95
CA GLU A 634 3.23 -4.22 23.62
C GLU A 634 3.65 -3.80 25.02
N ARG A 635 3.95 -2.51 25.23
CA ARG A 635 4.46 -2.02 26.51
C ARG A 635 3.38 -1.65 27.53
N SER A 636 2.18 -1.27 27.07
CA SER A 636 1.14 -0.71 27.93
C SER A 636 -0.25 -1.35 27.77
N GLY A 637 -0.46 -2.19 26.74
CA GLY A 637 -1.78 -2.72 26.40
C GLY A 637 -2.73 -1.69 25.76
N ILE A 638 -2.33 -0.43 25.63
CA ILE A 638 -3.16 0.65 25.08
C ILE A 638 -3.04 0.69 23.56
N GLU A 639 -4.18 0.72 22.88
CA GLU A 639 -4.26 0.94 21.43
C GLU A 639 -4.33 2.44 21.13
N LEU A 640 -3.34 2.97 20.41
CA LEU A 640 -3.36 4.38 19.99
C LEU A 640 -4.26 4.58 18.76
N THR A 641 -5.10 5.61 18.80
CA THR A 641 -5.92 6.05 17.66
C THR A 641 -5.25 7.21 16.95
N GLU A 642 -5.14 7.14 15.63
CA GLU A 642 -4.56 8.20 14.81
C GLU A 642 -5.41 9.49 14.87
N GLU A 643 -4.73 10.64 14.91
CA GLU A 643 -5.34 11.97 14.78
C GLU A 643 -5.23 12.49 13.34
N ILE A 644 -4.18 12.11 12.63
CA ILE A 644 -4.01 12.43 11.21
C ILE A 644 -5.01 11.63 10.35
N VAL A 645 -5.43 12.24 9.24
CA VAL A 645 -6.37 11.62 8.29
C VAL A 645 -5.61 11.06 7.11
N GLY A 646 -5.70 9.74 6.90
CA GLY A 646 -5.21 9.09 5.69
C GLY A 646 -6.06 9.45 4.47
N LEU A 647 -5.42 9.82 3.36
CA LEU A 647 -6.07 10.01 2.07
C LEU A 647 -5.52 8.95 1.10
N GLU A 648 -6.37 8.02 0.70
CA GLU A 648 -6.03 6.78 -0.03
C GLU A 648 -6.76 6.66 -1.37
#